data_AF-A0A1C6P2A9-F1
#
_entry.id   AF-A0A1C6P2A9-F1
#
_cell.length_a   1.000
_cell.length_b   1.000
_cell.length_c   1.000
_cell.angle_alpha   90.00
_cell.angle_beta   90.00
_cell.angle_gamma   90.00
#
_symmetry.space_group_name_H-M   'P 1'
#
loop_
_entity.id
_entity.type
_entity.pdbx_description
1 polymer ?
#
loop_
_entity_poly.entity_id
_entity_poly.type
_entity_poly.pdbx_seq_one_letter_code
_entity_poly.pdbx_strand_id
1 'polypeptide(L)'
;MGAGAVLTEPVSVRICDLAGRPRGSGFFADHDGTVITSHEAVDGLGRLVVHSPDGRSHLAKAHQITPFPERDLALIRTEGLNGAPLVIGDERTRAVGAAVRLRTGQTPSRASSVRSGSWTEAQLSGRTQVTYTSTERVYTLDDAVELALPEAEAVELHLSSRASGSPVVDASTGAVLGVLGTALHTPDRTACFAVPLTDDELWECEGELRDVLMRNAQTVPGFGPDLNPAGVLELTQASLKPVAERARLHVRRSHVSDALGRFPGSEASVAALVGRPGTGRSTELAALAAQCSAESAPAVWLRGAVLKEGDGSVREAVGRALAEAARSVTGAGPRCANGPLDAGLPTGAEGVPSADVVARLAREVRRPLLVLLDAPEEMPAALFRELRQWITGTASWLRASGARMVLACGSEFWEQAGGFFPHEMLHTGQPEAGARSAADEVAGPELPPCVRLGAMPPVIAAQARERYGLDGNALSEADSGHPLAMRMLAEVRAALGVGTRGQRHDAADAAGPAGPSGTADPTVAVDAVGGSEEAQPGMRAVPVPPPVRRSELFSAHLDLTALRIARRLAVAQGCTERSGDVRRLATRAAGALHEAARRCLGRGRGGVARADLAEVFPQAGGWASAVLTEGVLEPAGDGFRFADEEFADWLQGRHLDLDASLETLVHRGNEGAAAVTVPRHRIGPVVQALLQCSEAAGPEALQQRLLPLTSVCFASGRTESAWWASRLLLETVLRVPDAQPYSRVLRELAERIGGGGRTGVFGPWFWRAIALPAARKTELLRLMLPADPPHSSDDDPGPCRFIDVVGDLLAAEPRAVQPLLCAWFTDRRSLGCRAGSRTGAESAPTVASAAQALLYAHRTAAPGQLLDLLIDACHPHADELLGELGQEEPAELCRAVERWAGDDRCLRRAAAAEYGLRLAVRALRPAAGEDRPGDGGEAARRRALQRAAMALLERPGEQFLHESALALLLRVDQRWEQHLDAALERLAATGAPVLSEALTAALRERPEPVLAAFRRRLCEPGSGAHHLVGALANVREPGLAQPTADLVRQYAELRPERAGEPLASFVRLRLTHRDGGRAGLEALVDALLTSPYGSLRASLARMLAAAPEDPVRDELLDVLLLGEGDLDVLDAALEGALEAASQQGAAEAAERQDSGTAQDPQPCGTAQSRQGQGELVRRLGLLMARTPEGAACYDRRLTGLAHEQPDFGRLLRAWTAAEPAAWTAVAQAAPGAWTALAGPEVRGAREALADCV
;
A
#
# COMPACT_ATOMS: atom_id res chain seq x y z
N MET A 1 20.86 35.22 36.58
CA MET A 1 20.86 36.55 37.23
C MET A 1 19.54 37.21 36.91
N GLY A 2 18.54 36.99 37.76
CA GLY A 2 17.22 37.60 37.63
C GLY A 2 17.07 38.63 38.75
N ALA A 3 17.23 39.91 38.40
CA ALA A 3 16.92 41.02 39.29
C ALA A 3 15.47 41.43 39.01
N GLY A 4 14.67 41.54 40.08
CA GLY A 4 13.22 41.64 40.03
C GLY A 4 12.69 42.92 39.39
N ALA A 5 11.56 42.79 38.71
CA ALA A 5 10.71 43.91 38.35
C ALA A 5 9.97 44.43 39.59
N VAL A 6 10.62 45.35 40.32
CA VAL A 6 9.94 46.62 40.64
C VAL A 6 9.48 47.19 39.29
N LEU A 7 8.41 47.98 39.17
CA LEU A 7 8.17 48.77 37.96
C LEU A 7 9.41 49.66 37.73
N THR A 8 10.43 49.12 37.06
CA THR A 8 11.72 49.76 36.86
C THR A 8 11.44 50.93 35.95
N GLU A 9 11.71 52.12 36.46
CA GLU A 9 11.63 53.36 35.70
C GLU A 9 12.26 53.13 34.31
N PRO A 10 11.55 53.45 33.21
CA PRO A 10 12.04 53.19 31.86
C PRO A 10 13.47 53.71 31.68
N VAL A 11 14.35 52.82 31.20
CA VAL A 11 15.79 53.07 31.06
C VAL A 11 16.02 53.99 29.86
N SER A 12 15.97 55.31 30.09
CA SER A 12 16.20 56.31 29.04
C SER A 12 17.68 56.68 28.93
N VAL A 13 18.19 56.86 27.72
CA VAL A 13 19.53 57.42 27.47
C VAL A 13 19.51 58.94 27.47
N ARG A 14 20.65 59.56 27.74
CA ARG A 14 20.84 61.01 27.65
C ARG A 14 21.67 61.37 26.43
N ILE A 15 21.22 62.37 25.69
CA ILE A 15 21.89 62.88 24.50
C ILE A 15 22.52 64.22 24.84
N CYS A 16 23.82 64.33 24.59
CA CYS A 16 24.60 65.54 24.84
C CYS A 16 25.35 65.97 23.58
N ASP A 17 25.62 67.28 23.46
CA ASP A 17 26.60 67.77 22.51
C ASP A 17 28.04 67.41 22.95
N LEU A 18 29.03 67.70 22.10
CA LEU A 18 30.45 67.44 22.41
C LEU A 18 30.98 68.26 23.60
N ALA A 19 30.29 69.34 24.00
CA ALA A 19 30.61 70.14 25.18
C ALA A 19 29.96 69.58 26.46
N GLY A 20 29.23 68.46 26.36
CA GLY A 20 28.54 67.81 27.47
C GLY A 20 27.24 68.50 27.89
N ARG A 21 26.72 69.44 27.08
CA ARG A 21 25.43 70.10 27.35
C ARG A 21 24.30 69.13 26.97
N PRO A 22 23.27 68.97 27.81
CA PRO A 22 22.12 68.12 27.48
C PRO A 22 21.39 68.70 26.27
N ARG A 23 21.08 67.83 25.31
CA ARG A 23 20.33 68.14 24.08
C ARG A 23 18.98 67.44 24.04
N GLY A 24 18.90 66.25 24.63
CA GLY A 24 17.66 65.52 24.79
C GLY A 24 17.87 64.22 25.56
N SER A 25 16.87 63.36 25.45
CA SER A 25 16.87 61.98 25.92
C SER A 25 16.38 61.06 24.81
N GLY A 26 16.49 59.76 25.02
CA GLY A 26 15.95 58.76 24.10
C GLY A 26 15.79 57.42 24.81
N PHE A 27 15.42 56.39 24.05
CA PHE A 27 15.29 55.03 24.57
C PHE A 27 15.74 54.02 23.52
N PHE A 28 16.14 52.83 23.98
CA PHE A 28 16.50 51.73 23.09
C PHE A 28 15.26 51.13 22.46
N ALA A 29 15.26 51.02 21.13
CA ALA A 29 14.17 50.46 20.34
C ALA A 29 14.41 48.99 19.98
N ASP A 30 15.65 48.53 19.89
CA ASP A 30 15.98 47.13 19.60
C ASP A 30 17.20 46.66 20.39
N HIS A 31 17.45 45.35 20.36
CA HIS A 31 18.62 44.75 21.02
C HIS A 31 19.94 45.05 20.28
N ASP A 32 19.88 45.65 19.09
CA ASP A 32 21.05 46.08 18.29
C ASP A 32 21.62 47.43 18.79
N GLY A 33 20.96 48.07 19.76
CA GLY A 33 21.40 49.34 20.34
C GLY A 33 20.95 50.57 19.53
N THR A 34 19.86 50.46 18.76
CA THR A 34 19.24 51.61 18.10
C THR A 34 18.47 52.44 19.12
N VAL A 35 18.75 53.74 19.19
CA VAL A 35 18.06 54.70 20.06
C VAL A 35 17.09 55.54 19.25
N ILE A 36 15.84 55.64 19.69
CA ILE A 36 14.85 56.60 19.17
C ILE A 36 14.86 57.86 20.07
N THR A 37 14.82 59.03 19.43
CA THR A 37 14.74 60.35 20.07
C THR A 37 13.99 61.35 19.17
N SER A 38 13.82 62.59 19.62
CA SER A 38 13.26 63.67 18.81
C SER A 38 14.30 64.22 17.81
N HIS A 39 13.85 64.80 16.69
CA HIS A 39 14.74 65.52 15.79
C HIS A 39 15.34 66.73 16.51
N GLU A 40 14.55 67.43 17.34
CA GLU A 40 14.99 68.53 18.21
C GLU A 40 16.29 68.19 19.00
N ALA A 41 16.42 66.95 19.50
CA ALA A 41 17.59 66.53 20.26
C ALA A 41 18.88 66.41 19.43
N VAL A 42 18.77 66.21 18.12
CA VAL A 42 19.91 66.04 17.19
C VAL A 42 20.09 67.21 16.22
N ASP A 43 19.11 68.10 16.13
CA ASP A 43 19.06 69.22 15.19
C ASP A 43 20.33 70.10 15.27
N GLY A 44 20.95 70.32 14.11
CA GLY A 44 22.21 71.05 13.95
C GLY A 44 23.49 70.33 14.41
N LEU A 45 23.44 69.05 14.80
CA LEU A 45 24.61 68.31 15.32
C LEU A 45 25.16 67.28 14.31
N GLY A 46 26.38 67.47 13.83
CA GLY A 46 27.10 66.46 13.02
C GLY A 46 27.74 65.32 13.83
N ARG A 47 27.82 65.47 15.17
CA ARG A 47 28.29 64.47 16.15
C ARG A 47 27.65 64.74 17.50
N LEU A 48 27.31 63.69 18.24
CA LEU A 48 26.72 63.77 19.58
C LEU A 48 27.22 62.63 20.47
N VAL A 49 27.02 62.76 21.78
CA VAL A 49 27.35 61.72 22.76
C VAL A 49 26.07 61.18 23.40
N VAL A 50 25.87 59.86 23.30
CA VAL A 50 24.80 59.14 23.99
C VAL A 50 25.36 58.55 25.28
N HIS A 51 24.69 58.80 26.41
CA HIS A 51 25.03 58.25 27.71
C HIS A 51 23.94 57.29 28.18
N SER A 52 24.30 56.04 28.51
CA SER A 52 23.38 55.10 29.15
C SER A 52 23.27 55.33 30.66
N PRO A 53 22.19 54.83 31.29
CA PRO A 53 22.00 54.93 32.74
C PRO A 53 23.08 54.26 33.60
N ASP A 54 23.80 53.27 33.04
CA ASP A 54 24.92 52.59 33.70
C ASP A 54 26.27 53.34 33.58
N GLY A 55 26.26 54.53 32.97
CA GLY A 55 27.43 55.41 32.87
C GLY A 55 28.32 55.18 31.65
N ARG A 56 28.00 54.22 30.77
CA ARG A 56 28.69 54.07 29.47
C ARG A 56 28.31 55.21 28.51
N SER A 57 29.20 55.53 27.57
CA SER A 57 28.98 56.56 26.56
C SER A 57 29.42 56.14 25.17
N HIS A 58 28.69 56.59 24.14
CA HIS A 58 28.98 56.36 22.73
C HIS A 58 28.99 57.68 21.97
N LEU A 59 30.02 57.90 21.15
CA LEU A 59 30.12 59.05 20.25
C LEU A 59 29.51 58.69 18.91
N ALA A 60 28.27 59.13 18.67
CA ALA A 60 27.60 58.94 17.38
C ALA A 60 28.08 59.97 16.36
N LYS A 61 28.44 59.50 15.16
CA LYS A 61 28.83 60.33 14.01
C LYS A 61 27.64 60.54 13.08
N ALA A 62 27.72 61.50 12.17
CA ALA A 62 26.65 61.83 11.20
C ALA A 62 26.03 60.61 10.49
N HIS A 63 26.81 59.60 10.06
CA HIS A 63 26.27 58.41 9.38
C HIS A 63 25.54 57.42 10.31
N GLN A 64 25.64 57.60 11.63
CA GLN A 64 24.94 56.81 12.65
C GLN A 64 23.69 57.54 13.15
N ILE A 65 23.42 58.75 12.65
CA ILE A 65 22.27 59.58 13.02
C ILE A 65 21.39 59.68 11.77
N THR A 66 20.18 59.13 11.85
CA THR A 66 19.20 59.19 10.76
C THR A 66 18.08 60.13 11.20
N PRO A 67 18.05 61.40 10.75
CA PRO A 67 17.02 62.37 11.12
C PRO A 67 15.74 62.22 10.28
N PHE A 68 14.58 62.47 10.90
CA PHE A 68 13.25 62.52 10.31
C PHE A 68 12.56 63.83 10.75
N PRO A 69 13.02 64.99 10.26
CA PRO A 69 12.56 66.30 10.74
C PRO A 69 11.07 66.55 10.49
N GLU A 70 10.51 66.00 9.41
CA GLU A 70 9.07 66.04 9.09
C GLU A 70 8.19 65.35 10.13
N ARG A 71 8.78 64.54 11.02
CA ARG A 71 8.09 63.86 12.13
C ARG A 71 8.65 64.26 13.49
N ASP A 72 9.59 65.21 13.56
CA ASP A 72 10.37 65.49 14.78
C ASP A 72 10.96 64.22 15.45
N LEU A 73 11.45 63.27 14.65
CA LEU A 73 12.09 62.04 15.14
C LEU A 73 13.54 61.89 14.64
N ALA A 74 14.35 61.11 15.34
CA ALA A 74 15.67 60.67 14.87
C ALA A 74 16.04 59.30 15.43
N LEU A 75 16.83 58.55 14.64
CA LEU A 75 17.46 57.30 15.06
C LEU A 75 18.95 57.51 15.29
N ILE A 76 19.48 56.92 16.37
CA ILE A 76 20.92 56.91 16.65
C ILE A 76 21.39 55.47 16.82
N ARG A 77 22.29 55.01 15.95
CA ARG A 77 22.93 53.69 16.10
C ARG A 77 24.08 53.78 17.10
N THR A 78 24.03 53.00 18.18
CA THR A 78 25.06 53.04 19.23
C THR A 78 25.84 51.72 19.33
N GLU A 79 26.96 51.64 18.62
CA GLU A 79 27.80 50.43 18.65
C GLU A 79 28.36 50.18 20.06
N GLY A 80 28.05 49.00 20.61
CA GLY A 80 28.56 48.53 21.91
C GLY A 80 27.85 49.07 23.15
N LEU A 81 26.80 49.88 22.98
CA LEU A 81 26.03 50.46 24.08
C LEU A 81 24.71 49.69 24.25
N ASN A 82 24.71 48.72 25.17
CA ASN A 82 23.59 47.79 25.34
C ASN A 82 22.69 48.21 26.51
N GLY A 83 21.40 48.39 26.25
CA GLY A 83 20.33 48.57 27.24
C GLY A 83 19.11 47.71 26.90
N ALA A 84 18.18 47.55 27.85
CA ALA A 84 16.93 46.83 27.60
C ALA A 84 16.02 47.69 26.70
N PRO A 85 15.61 47.21 25.52
CA PRO A 85 14.70 47.96 24.65
C PRO A 85 13.29 48.04 25.25
N LEU A 86 12.57 49.11 24.92
CA LEU A 86 11.19 49.29 25.33
C LEU A 86 10.24 48.78 24.25
N VAL A 87 9.10 48.22 24.67
CA VAL A 87 8.00 47.86 23.75
C VAL A 87 7.46 49.14 23.13
N ILE A 88 7.31 49.16 21.81
CA ILE A 88 6.64 50.27 21.11
C ILE A 88 5.19 49.85 20.87
N GLY A 89 4.25 50.59 21.45
CA GLY A 89 2.82 50.38 21.32
C GLY A 89 2.19 51.32 20.31
N ASP A 90 0.93 51.06 19.98
CA ASP A 90 0.11 51.94 19.16
C ASP A 90 -0.86 52.71 20.06
N GLU A 91 -0.75 54.02 20.09
CA GLU A 91 -1.58 54.85 20.95
C GLU A 91 -3.04 54.90 20.50
N ARG A 92 -3.34 54.61 19.23
CA ARG A 92 -4.73 54.54 18.72
C ARG A 92 -5.53 53.42 19.38
N THR A 93 -4.86 52.45 19.99
CA THR A 93 -5.50 51.38 20.76
C THR A 93 -5.97 51.84 22.14
N ARG A 94 -5.65 53.08 22.55
CA ARG A 94 -6.01 53.64 23.84
C ARG A 94 -7.19 54.59 23.75
N ALA A 95 -8.05 54.53 24.76
CA ALA A 95 -9.13 55.48 24.91
C ALA A 95 -8.58 56.87 25.31
N VAL A 96 -9.26 57.93 24.86
CA VAL A 96 -9.04 59.28 25.40
C VAL A 96 -9.22 59.24 26.93
N GLY A 97 -8.27 59.85 27.66
CA GLY A 97 -8.17 59.79 29.11
C GLY A 97 -7.26 58.69 29.66
N ALA A 98 -6.68 57.83 28.80
CA ALA A 98 -5.72 56.81 29.25
C ALA A 98 -4.51 57.45 29.96
N ALA A 99 -4.13 56.86 31.10
CA ALA A 99 -3.01 57.35 31.91
C ALA A 99 -1.67 56.99 31.27
N VAL A 100 -0.82 58.00 31.09
CA VAL A 100 0.54 57.87 30.57
C VAL A 100 1.54 58.46 31.55
N ARG A 101 2.80 58.06 31.44
CA ARG A 101 3.92 58.61 32.21
C ARG A 101 4.96 59.16 31.26
N LEU A 102 5.49 60.33 31.61
CA LEU A 102 6.60 60.96 30.91
C LEU A 102 7.63 61.48 31.90
N ARG A 103 8.86 61.70 31.42
CA ARG A 103 9.96 62.13 32.27
C ARG A 103 10.06 63.66 32.30
N THR A 104 9.93 64.26 33.48
CA THR A 104 10.11 65.70 33.70
C THR A 104 11.53 65.99 34.17
N GLY A 105 12.15 67.04 33.60
CA GLY A 105 13.60 67.28 33.67
C GLY A 105 14.16 67.89 34.96
N GLN A 106 13.53 67.69 36.13
CA GLN A 106 13.82 68.51 37.32
C GLN A 106 15.28 68.43 37.84
N THR A 107 15.65 69.53 38.50
CA THR A 107 16.97 70.00 38.91
C THR A 107 17.59 69.23 40.10
N PRO A 108 18.92 69.25 40.25
CA PRO A 108 19.61 68.54 41.33
C PRO A 108 19.27 69.16 42.70
N SER A 109 18.55 68.42 43.55
CA SER A 109 18.58 68.68 44.99
C SER A 109 19.99 68.35 45.51
N ARG A 110 20.66 69.32 46.14
CA ARG A 110 22.04 69.24 46.67
C ARG A 110 22.27 68.18 47.77
N ALA A 111 21.31 67.29 48.06
CA ALA A 111 21.37 66.37 49.19
C ALA A 111 21.29 64.87 48.84
N SER A 112 21.30 64.47 47.56
CA SER A 112 21.29 63.04 47.21
C SER A 112 22.17 62.75 45.98
N SER A 113 23.14 61.86 46.15
CA SER A 113 24.02 61.35 45.09
C SER A 113 23.35 60.30 44.20
N VAL A 114 22.02 60.26 44.13
CA VAL A 114 21.27 59.40 43.21
C VAL A 114 20.57 60.25 42.16
N ARG A 115 21.03 60.14 40.91
CA ARG A 115 20.49 60.81 39.74
C ARG A 115 19.28 60.01 39.21
N SER A 116 18.05 60.34 39.62
CA SER A 116 16.85 59.96 38.87
C SER A 116 16.02 61.21 38.55
N GLY A 117 15.49 61.28 37.33
CA GLY A 117 14.54 62.33 36.94
C GLY A 117 13.14 61.84 37.29
N SER A 118 12.29 62.72 37.79
CA SER A 118 10.92 62.36 38.19
C SER A 118 10.08 61.94 36.98
N TRP A 119 9.33 60.86 37.13
CA TRP A 119 8.24 60.51 36.24
C TRP A 119 6.98 61.24 36.67
N THR A 120 6.29 61.81 35.70
CA THR A 120 5.05 62.58 35.87
C THR A 120 3.92 61.85 35.15
N GLU A 121 2.74 61.79 35.78
CA GLU A 121 1.54 61.23 35.18
C GLU A 121 0.79 62.28 34.35
N ALA A 122 0.32 61.88 33.18
CA ALA A 122 -0.51 62.69 32.28
C ALA A 122 -1.61 61.80 31.66
N GLN A 123 -2.52 62.41 30.91
CA GLN A 123 -3.59 61.71 30.20
C GLN A 123 -3.57 62.01 28.71
N LEU A 124 -3.93 61.03 27.88
CA LEU A 124 -4.13 61.25 26.44
C LEU A 124 -5.39 62.09 26.21
N SER A 125 -5.26 63.26 25.56
CA SER A 125 -6.40 64.18 25.33
C SER A 125 -6.98 64.07 23.92
N GLY A 126 -6.15 63.77 22.92
CA GLY A 126 -6.55 63.63 21.52
C GLY A 126 -5.37 63.77 20.57
N ARG A 127 -5.65 63.84 19.26
CA ARG A 127 -4.66 64.18 18.23
C ARG A 127 -4.93 65.57 17.67
N THR A 128 -3.88 66.31 17.35
CA THR A 128 -4.00 67.65 16.77
C THR A 128 -2.81 67.96 15.85
N GLN A 129 -3.02 68.90 14.94
CA GLN A 129 -1.97 69.44 14.10
C GLN A 129 -1.09 70.39 14.92
N VAL A 130 0.23 70.23 14.83
CA VAL A 130 1.23 71.07 15.54
C VAL A 130 2.28 71.60 14.55
N THR A 131 2.94 72.68 14.94
CA THR A 131 4.07 73.25 14.21
C THR A 131 5.38 72.92 14.94
N TYR A 132 6.38 72.47 14.18
CA TYR A 132 7.74 72.21 14.63
C TYR A 132 8.72 73.11 13.87
N THR A 133 9.53 73.90 14.58
CA THR A 133 10.55 74.76 13.97
C THR A 133 11.94 74.18 14.20
N SER A 134 12.54 73.60 13.15
CA SER A 134 13.94 73.17 13.16
C SER A 134 14.89 74.33 12.82
N THR A 135 16.20 74.11 12.91
CA THR A 135 17.22 75.08 12.50
C THR A 135 17.16 75.46 11.01
N GLU A 136 16.67 74.56 10.15
CA GLU A 136 16.64 74.77 8.70
C GLU A 136 15.28 75.24 8.19
N ARG A 137 14.19 74.66 8.71
CA ARG A 137 12.82 74.78 8.18
C ARG A 137 11.75 74.65 9.25
N VAL A 138 10.56 75.15 8.93
CA VAL A 138 9.33 74.94 9.70
C VAL A 138 8.55 73.77 9.09
N TYR A 139 8.09 72.86 9.94
CA TYR A 139 7.30 71.67 9.59
C TYR A 139 5.94 71.71 10.27
N THR A 140 4.94 71.14 9.61
CA THR A 140 3.60 70.93 10.15
C THR A 140 3.38 69.43 10.31
N LEU A 141 2.97 68.98 11.51
CA LEU A 141 2.72 67.58 11.82
C LEU A 141 1.23 67.42 12.13
N ASP A 142 0.54 66.55 11.39
CA ASP A 142 -0.93 66.48 11.41
C ASP A 142 -1.51 65.61 12.54
N ASP A 143 -0.70 64.74 13.14
CA ASP A 143 -1.14 63.67 14.06
C ASP A 143 -0.41 63.67 15.42
N ALA A 144 0.03 64.83 15.92
CA ALA A 144 0.66 64.88 17.24
C ALA A 144 -0.35 64.63 18.37
N VAL A 145 0.06 63.84 19.35
CA VAL A 145 -0.76 63.43 20.49
C VAL A 145 -0.71 64.51 21.56
N GLU A 146 -1.85 65.11 21.89
CA GLU A 146 -1.98 66.09 22.96
C GLU A 146 -2.06 65.38 24.32
N LEU A 147 -1.21 65.82 25.25
CA LEU A 147 -1.14 65.32 26.62
C LEU A 147 -1.79 66.33 27.56
N ALA A 148 -2.69 65.85 28.41
CA ALA A 148 -3.30 66.62 29.49
C ALA A 148 -2.49 66.42 30.78
N LEU A 149 -1.90 67.50 31.28
CA LEU A 149 -1.11 67.56 32.52
C LEU A 149 -1.32 68.94 33.17
N PRO A 150 -0.97 69.11 34.46
CA PRO A 150 -1.05 70.40 35.13
C PRO A 150 -0.28 71.50 34.37
N GLU A 151 -0.88 72.69 34.24
CA GLU A 151 -0.31 73.80 33.45
C GLU A 151 1.11 74.18 33.86
N ALA A 152 1.43 74.12 35.16
CA ALA A 152 2.78 74.38 35.68
C ALA A 152 3.83 73.40 35.11
N GLU A 153 3.47 72.13 34.97
CA GLU A 153 4.35 71.09 34.42
C GLU A 153 4.44 71.20 32.89
N ALA A 154 3.36 71.59 32.21
CA ALA A 154 3.37 71.84 30.78
C ALA A 154 4.31 73.00 30.40
N VAL A 155 4.34 74.07 31.21
CA VAL A 155 5.26 75.20 31.04
C VAL A 155 6.72 74.77 31.28
N GLU A 156 6.99 73.91 32.27
CA GLU A 156 8.36 73.39 32.51
C GLU A 156 8.89 72.51 31.38
N LEU A 157 8.01 71.87 30.62
CA LEU A 157 8.37 71.00 29.51
C LEU A 157 8.62 71.76 28.21
N HIS A 158 8.03 72.94 28.02
CA HIS A 158 8.20 73.72 26.81
C HIS A 158 9.69 74.07 26.57
N LEU A 159 10.22 73.72 25.38
CA LEU A 159 11.63 73.88 24.99
C LEU A 159 12.66 73.27 25.96
N SER A 160 12.26 72.24 26.70
CA SER A 160 13.13 71.55 27.65
C SER A 160 14.08 70.57 26.96
N SER A 161 15.33 71.02 26.75
CA SER A 161 16.45 70.19 26.24
C SER A 161 16.76 68.91 27.04
N ARG A 162 16.14 68.70 28.20
CA ARG A 162 16.29 67.45 28.99
C ARG A 162 15.12 66.48 28.79
N ALA A 163 13.95 67.00 28.44
CA ALA A 163 12.74 66.22 28.24
C ALA A 163 12.50 65.90 26.75
N SER A 164 13.02 66.72 25.83
CA SER A 164 12.97 66.46 24.39
C SER A 164 13.48 65.06 24.04
N GLY A 165 12.68 64.29 23.31
CA GLY A 165 13.01 62.93 22.91
C GLY A 165 12.69 61.85 23.97
N SER A 166 12.11 62.23 25.11
CA SER A 166 11.73 61.27 26.16
C SER A 166 10.57 60.38 25.68
N PRO A 167 10.57 59.09 26.03
CA PRO A 167 9.43 58.22 25.74
C PRO A 167 8.23 58.64 26.59
N VAL A 168 7.06 58.72 25.96
CA VAL A 168 5.76 58.75 26.62
C VAL A 168 5.28 57.32 26.75
N VAL A 169 5.20 56.80 27.96
CA VAL A 169 4.88 55.38 28.21
C VAL A 169 3.48 55.21 28.79
N ASP A 170 2.78 54.16 28.39
CA ASP A 170 1.54 53.75 29.00
C ASP A 170 1.75 53.41 30.49
N ALA A 171 0.89 53.93 31.36
CA ALA A 171 1.05 53.71 32.80
C ALA A 171 0.84 52.26 33.22
N SER A 172 0.01 51.52 32.48
CA SER A 172 -0.39 50.13 32.76
C SER A 172 0.54 49.09 32.11
N THR A 173 0.95 49.28 30.86
CA THR A 173 1.76 48.31 30.10
C THR A 173 3.24 48.68 30.05
N GLY A 174 3.58 49.96 30.21
CA GLY A 174 4.94 50.46 30.04
C GLY A 174 5.40 50.55 28.58
N ALA A 175 4.50 50.33 27.60
CA ALA A 175 4.81 50.50 26.19
C ALA A 175 4.96 51.98 25.83
N VAL A 176 5.87 52.30 24.92
CA VAL A 176 6.07 53.65 24.39
C VAL A 176 4.96 53.95 23.38
N LEU A 177 4.14 54.95 23.67
CA LEU A 177 3.04 55.41 22.82
C LEU A 177 3.46 56.60 21.94
N GLY A 178 4.55 57.28 22.28
CA GLY A 178 5.09 58.38 21.49
C GLY A 178 6.38 58.95 22.06
N VAL A 179 6.93 59.92 21.35
CA VAL A 179 8.17 60.64 21.71
C VAL A 179 7.84 62.09 22.01
N LEU A 180 8.23 62.56 23.19
CA LEU A 180 7.92 63.92 23.63
C LEU A 180 8.68 64.96 22.78
N GLY A 181 7.94 65.82 22.09
CA GLY A 181 8.48 66.95 21.33
C GLY A 181 8.25 68.25 22.10
N THR A 182 9.32 68.86 22.61
CA THR A 182 9.19 70.04 23.51
C THR A 182 9.15 71.36 22.76
N ALA A 183 9.58 71.35 21.49
CA ALA A 183 9.46 72.47 20.55
C ALA A 183 8.16 72.46 19.72
N LEU A 184 7.29 71.47 19.91
CA LEU A 184 5.99 71.38 19.24
C LEU A 184 5.01 72.39 19.85
N HIS A 185 4.30 73.14 19.02
CA HIS A 185 3.34 74.13 19.50
C HIS A 185 2.13 74.30 18.58
N THR A 186 1.05 74.83 19.13
CA THR A 186 -0.11 75.36 18.39
C THR A 186 -0.23 76.87 18.63
N PRO A 187 -0.88 77.65 17.75
CA PRO A 187 -0.96 79.11 17.91
C PRO A 187 -1.67 79.58 19.18
N ASP A 188 -2.64 78.81 19.68
CA ASP A 188 -3.65 79.27 20.65
C ASP A 188 -3.63 78.54 22.01
N ARG A 189 -2.70 77.60 22.26
CA ARG A 189 -2.67 76.79 23.49
C ARG A 189 -1.27 76.37 23.95
N THR A 190 -1.05 76.42 25.27
CA THR A 190 0.06 75.76 25.97
C THR A 190 -0.35 74.34 26.39
N ALA A 191 -0.03 73.36 25.56
CA ALA A 191 -0.17 71.93 25.84
C ALA A 191 1.15 71.20 25.53
N CYS A 192 1.33 69.99 26.07
CA CYS A 192 2.46 69.14 25.69
C CYS A 192 2.05 68.17 24.60
N PHE A 193 2.96 67.96 23.64
CA PHE A 193 2.71 67.11 22.50
C PHE A 193 3.74 65.99 22.41
N ALA A 194 3.28 64.83 21.99
CA ALA A 194 4.14 63.70 21.65
C ALA A 194 3.90 63.26 20.22
N VAL A 195 4.96 62.89 19.53
CA VAL A 195 4.88 62.32 18.19
C VAL A 195 4.62 60.83 18.32
N PRO A 196 3.53 60.29 17.72
CA PRO A 196 3.30 58.85 17.72
C PRO A 196 4.34 58.13 16.87
N LEU A 197 4.66 56.89 17.23
CA LEU A 197 5.63 56.05 16.51
C LEU A 197 4.96 55.14 15.46
N THR A 198 3.63 55.07 15.49
CA THR A 198 2.80 54.25 14.62
C THR A 198 1.85 55.14 13.81
N ASP A 199 1.96 55.08 12.49
CA ASP A 199 1.18 55.90 11.55
C ASP A 199 0.91 55.12 10.27
N ASP A 200 -0.23 55.36 9.62
CA ASP A 200 -0.66 54.62 8.43
C ASP A 200 0.25 54.94 7.23
N GLU A 201 0.74 56.18 7.13
CA GLU A 201 1.68 56.60 6.09
C GLU A 201 3.08 55.98 6.25
N LEU A 202 3.48 55.55 7.45
CA LEU A 202 4.77 54.86 7.69
C LEU A 202 4.79 53.46 7.07
N TRP A 203 3.63 52.84 6.89
CA TRP A 203 3.49 51.52 6.27
C TRP A 203 3.52 51.56 4.73
N GLU A 204 3.38 52.74 4.12
CA GLU A 204 3.49 52.93 2.67
C GLU A 204 4.91 53.35 2.23
N CYS A 205 5.72 53.91 3.13
CA CYS A 205 7.10 54.30 2.87
C CYS A 205 8.11 53.19 3.17
N GLU A 206 9.09 52.98 2.27
CA GLU A 206 10.32 52.21 2.56
C GLU A 206 11.30 53.12 3.32
N GLY A 207 11.83 52.69 4.48
CA GLY A 207 12.79 53.50 5.25
C GLY A 207 13.25 52.88 6.58
N GLU A 208 14.41 53.33 7.09
CA GLU A 208 15.08 52.73 8.26
C GLU A 208 14.24 52.73 9.55
N LEU A 209 13.35 53.71 9.74
CA LEU A 209 12.44 53.77 10.89
C LEU A 209 11.47 52.58 10.92
N ARG A 210 10.89 52.23 9.78
CA ARG A 210 10.01 51.08 9.65
C ARG A 210 10.73 49.78 9.99
N ASP A 211 11.97 49.61 9.54
CA ASP A 211 12.76 48.42 9.85
C ASP A 211 13.04 48.28 11.35
N VAL A 212 13.32 49.39 12.05
CA VAL A 212 13.49 49.40 13.51
C VAL A 212 12.19 49.02 14.22
N LEU A 213 11.05 49.59 13.82
CA LEU A 213 9.74 49.27 14.41
C LEU A 213 9.37 47.80 14.19
N MET A 214 9.62 47.27 12.99
CA MET A 214 9.40 45.86 12.67
C MET A 214 10.31 44.95 13.49
N ARG A 215 11.59 45.31 13.65
CA ARG A 215 12.51 44.56 14.53
C ARG A 215 12.07 44.62 15.99
N ASN A 216 11.62 45.78 16.49
CA ASN A 216 11.06 45.90 17.85
C ASN A 216 9.89 44.92 18.03
N ALA A 217 8.90 44.97 17.13
CA ALA A 217 7.73 44.11 17.16
C ALA A 217 8.07 42.60 17.13
N GLN A 218 9.17 42.23 16.47
CA GLN A 218 9.65 40.84 16.35
C GLN A 218 10.56 40.37 17.49
N THR A 219 11.16 41.28 18.26
CA THR A 219 12.21 40.92 19.24
C THR A 219 11.96 41.40 20.67
N VAL A 220 11.00 42.32 20.88
CA VAL A 220 10.67 42.90 22.18
C VAL A 220 9.21 42.56 22.52
N PRO A 221 8.95 41.66 23.48
CA PRO A 221 7.61 41.12 23.70
C PRO A 221 6.65 42.14 24.33
N GLY A 222 5.57 42.46 23.62
CA GLY A 222 4.44 43.27 24.11
C GLY A 222 3.23 42.40 24.45
N PHE A 223 2.42 42.83 25.43
CA PHE A 223 1.25 42.08 25.93
C PHE A 223 0.01 42.97 26.08
N GLY A 224 -1.15 42.34 26.24
CA GLY A 224 -2.43 43.04 26.41
C GLY A 224 -2.80 43.82 25.15
N PRO A 225 -3.10 45.12 25.24
CA PRO A 225 -3.41 45.92 24.05
C PRO A 225 -2.21 46.16 23.14
N ASP A 226 -0.97 45.98 23.63
CA ASP A 226 0.28 46.11 22.85
C ASP A 226 0.82 44.74 22.37
N LEU A 227 -0.06 43.75 22.23
CA LEU A 227 0.33 42.41 21.80
C LEU A 227 0.94 42.45 20.40
N ASN A 228 2.21 42.05 20.29
CA ASN A 228 2.99 42.04 19.05
C ASN A 228 3.51 40.62 18.73
N PRO A 229 4.15 40.38 17.55
CA PRO A 229 4.66 39.06 17.19
C PRO A 229 5.62 38.44 18.22
N ALA A 230 6.50 39.22 18.85
CA ALA A 230 7.38 38.73 19.93
C ALA A 230 6.58 38.25 21.14
N GLY A 231 5.57 39.00 21.56
CA GLY A 231 4.66 38.62 22.65
C GLY A 231 3.85 37.37 22.33
N VAL A 232 3.40 37.23 21.07
CA VAL A 232 2.76 36.00 20.58
C VAL A 232 3.69 34.79 20.74
N LEU A 233 4.96 34.92 20.36
CA LEU A 233 5.94 33.84 20.52
C LEU A 233 6.16 33.49 22.00
N GLU A 234 6.25 34.49 22.88
CA GLU A 234 6.43 34.23 24.31
C GLU A 234 5.21 33.55 24.95
N LEU A 235 3.99 34.01 24.62
CA LEU A 235 2.74 33.39 25.08
C LEU A 235 2.61 31.94 24.59
N THR A 236 2.86 31.72 23.30
CA THR A 236 2.77 30.38 22.71
C THR A 236 3.84 29.45 23.28
N GLN A 237 5.09 29.89 23.43
CA GLN A 237 6.15 29.11 24.08
C GLN A 237 5.83 28.77 25.55
N ALA A 238 5.25 29.71 26.31
CA ALA A 238 4.80 29.44 27.68
C ALA A 238 3.76 28.31 27.74
N SER A 239 2.88 28.22 26.72
CA SER A 239 1.90 27.12 26.61
C SER A 239 2.53 25.74 26.31
N LEU A 240 3.73 25.70 25.72
CA LEU A 240 4.43 24.46 25.34
C LEU A 240 5.33 23.90 26.45
N LYS A 241 5.73 24.71 27.43
CA LYS A 241 6.65 24.29 28.52
C LYS A 241 6.24 22.97 29.21
N PRO A 242 4.96 22.71 29.53
CA PRO A 242 4.54 21.46 30.17
C PRO A 242 4.75 20.20 29.30
N VAL A 243 4.98 20.35 28.00
CA VAL A 243 5.04 19.26 27.02
C VAL A 243 6.49 18.77 26.79
N ALA A 244 7.49 19.60 27.08
CA ALA A 244 8.89 19.33 26.77
C ALA A 244 9.42 18.01 27.38
N GLU A 245 8.88 17.59 28.54
CA GLU A 245 9.28 16.32 29.16
C GLU A 245 8.85 15.08 28.34
N ARG A 246 7.72 15.15 27.64
CA ARG A 246 7.18 14.02 26.84
C ARG A 246 8.03 13.72 25.60
N ALA A 247 8.80 14.69 25.11
CA ALA A 247 9.69 14.53 23.96
C ALA A 247 11.08 13.95 24.32
N ARG A 248 11.43 13.82 25.61
CA ARG A 248 12.80 13.48 26.06
C ARG A 248 13.35 12.16 25.51
N LEU A 249 12.51 11.14 25.38
CA LEU A 249 12.89 9.81 24.89
C LEU A 249 12.34 9.51 23.49
N HIS A 250 11.88 10.55 22.78
CA HIS A 250 11.41 10.41 21.41
C HIS A 250 12.54 9.89 20.50
N VAL A 251 12.18 8.95 19.62
CA VAL A 251 13.02 8.48 18.52
C VAL A 251 12.34 8.88 17.22
N ARG A 252 13.07 9.63 16.38
CA ARG A 252 12.56 10.21 15.14
C ARG A 252 12.08 9.13 14.19
N ARG A 253 10.83 9.25 13.72
CA ARG A 253 10.28 8.44 12.63
C ARG A 253 10.26 9.28 11.36
N SER A 254 11.24 9.10 10.48
CA SER A 254 11.46 9.95 9.29
C SER A 254 10.17 10.23 8.52
N HIS A 255 9.42 9.20 8.11
CA HIS A 255 8.17 9.37 7.36
C HIS A 255 7.13 10.27 8.07
N VAL A 256 7.01 10.19 9.40
CA VAL A 256 6.08 11.02 10.18
C VAL A 256 6.63 12.44 10.31
N SER A 257 7.89 12.58 10.71
CA SER A 257 8.53 13.89 10.89
C SER A 257 8.57 14.68 9.58
N ASP A 258 8.83 14.02 8.45
CA ASP A 258 8.93 14.65 7.14
C ASP A 258 7.54 15.03 6.59
N ALA A 259 6.49 14.26 6.91
CA ALA A 259 5.11 14.65 6.61
C ALA A 259 4.68 15.87 7.45
N LEU A 260 4.91 15.83 8.77
CA LEU A 260 4.55 16.93 9.67
C LEU A 260 5.40 18.20 9.42
N GLY A 261 6.65 18.06 8.99
CA GLY A 261 7.51 19.20 8.63
C GLY A 261 7.08 19.91 7.33
N ARG A 262 6.48 19.19 6.37
CA ARG A 262 5.92 19.79 5.14
C ARG A 262 4.58 20.48 5.39
N PHE A 263 3.83 20.04 6.39
CA PHE A 263 2.47 20.52 6.63
C PHE A 263 2.35 22.04 6.80
N PRO A 264 3.18 22.75 7.60
CA PRO A 264 3.08 24.21 7.77
C PRO A 264 3.24 25.03 6.48
N GLY A 265 3.86 24.47 5.44
CA GLY A 265 4.04 25.13 4.13
C GLY A 265 3.01 24.73 3.07
N SER A 266 2.18 23.71 3.33
CA SER A 266 1.21 23.18 2.35
C SER A 266 -0.05 24.04 2.21
N GLU A 267 -0.95 23.73 1.27
CA GLU A 267 -2.29 24.37 1.22
C GLU A 267 -3.28 23.81 2.24
N ALA A 268 -2.98 22.62 2.80
CA ALA A 268 -3.81 22.00 3.83
C ALA A 268 -3.79 22.79 5.14
N SER A 269 -4.95 22.87 5.80
CA SER A 269 -5.10 23.54 7.11
C SER A 269 -5.17 22.55 8.27
N VAL A 270 -5.39 21.27 8.01
CA VAL A 270 -5.53 20.21 9.01
C VAL A 270 -4.66 19.01 8.67
N ALA A 271 -3.83 18.57 9.61
CA ALA A 271 -3.12 17.30 9.54
C ALA A 271 -3.57 16.40 10.70
N ALA A 272 -3.85 15.13 10.39
CA ALA A 272 -4.18 14.14 11.41
C ALA A 272 -3.05 13.12 11.52
N LEU A 273 -2.51 12.98 12.73
CA LEU A 273 -1.63 11.88 13.14
C LEU A 273 -2.50 10.78 13.77
N VAL A 274 -2.69 9.68 13.05
CA VAL A 274 -3.69 8.66 13.39
C VAL A 274 -3.01 7.34 13.70
N GLY A 275 -3.22 6.82 14.91
CA GLY A 275 -2.64 5.56 15.34
C GLY A 275 -3.45 4.88 16.44
N ARG A 276 -3.18 3.60 16.68
CA ARG A 276 -3.79 2.87 17.80
C ARG A 276 -3.29 3.41 19.16
N PRO A 277 -4.04 3.22 20.25
CA PRO A 277 -3.55 3.51 21.59
C PRO A 277 -2.18 2.87 21.85
N GLY A 278 -1.26 3.60 22.51
CA GLY A 278 0.08 3.11 22.83
C GLY A 278 1.13 3.20 21.70
N THR A 279 0.75 3.61 20.48
CA THR A 279 1.68 3.78 19.34
C THR A 279 2.59 5.01 19.41
N GLY A 280 2.43 5.88 20.41
CA GLY A 280 3.27 7.07 20.61
C GLY A 280 2.75 8.36 19.96
N ARG A 281 1.45 8.46 19.63
CA ARG A 281 0.82 9.66 19.04
C ARG A 281 1.18 10.96 19.78
N SER A 282 0.95 10.99 21.10
CA SER A 282 1.24 12.15 21.94
C SER A 282 2.74 12.45 22.04
N THR A 283 3.61 11.43 21.91
CA THR A 283 5.07 11.61 21.88
C THR A 283 5.52 12.26 20.58
N GLU A 284 4.98 11.86 19.43
CA GLU A 284 5.26 12.48 18.13
C GLU A 284 4.74 13.93 18.08
N LEU A 285 3.52 14.17 18.59
CA LEU A 285 2.99 15.53 18.68
C LEU A 285 3.83 16.40 19.62
N ALA A 286 4.30 15.85 20.74
CA ALA A 286 5.19 16.55 21.68
C ALA A 286 6.56 16.86 21.07
N ALA A 287 7.08 15.99 20.19
CA ALA A 287 8.30 16.25 19.44
C ALA A 287 8.10 17.42 18.46
N LEU A 288 6.94 17.49 17.78
CA LEU A 288 6.57 18.63 16.93
C LEU A 288 6.46 19.94 17.75
N ALA A 289 5.87 19.88 18.94
CA ALA A 289 5.81 21.02 19.86
C ALA A 289 7.22 21.52 20.26
N ALA A 290 8.12 20.60 20.59
CA ALA A 290 9.51 20.94 20.92
C ALA A 290 10.26 21.55 19.73
N GLN A 291 10.03 21.03 18.51
CA GLN A 291 10.57 21.59 17.27
C GLN A 291 10.06 23.01 17.04
N CYS A 292 8.76 23.26 17.18
CA CYS A 292 8.17 24.60 17.05
C CYS A 292 8.80 25.58 18.04
N SER A 293 9.03 25.16 19.29
CA SER A 293 9.71 25.98 20.29
C SER A 293 11.15 26.31 19.90
N ALA A 294 11.90 25.35 19.34
CA ALA A 294 13.29 25.53 18.91
C ALA A 294 13.42 26.45 17.69
N GLU A 295 12.46 26.39 16.76
CA GLU A 295 12.40 27.20 15.54
C GLU A 295 11.73 28.57 15.74
N SER A 296 11.29 28.87 16.98
CA SER A 296 10.48 30.05 17.29
C SER A 296 9.23 30.16 16.39
N ALA A 297 8.55 29.04 16.17
CA ALA A 297 7.28 28.98 15.47
C ALA A 297 6.11 29.09 16.47
N PRO A 298 5.08 29.93 16.22
CA PRO A 298 3.97 30.09 17.14
C PRO A 298 3.12 28.81 17.19
N ALA A 299 3.11 28.11 18.32
CA ALA A 299 2.31 26.90 18.48
C ALA A 299 1.66 26.81 19.87
N VAL A 300 0.43 26.29 19.92
CA VAL A 300 -0.34 26.08 21.16
C VAL A 300 -0.66 24.60 21.31
N TRP A 301 -0.33 24.03 22.47
CA TRP A 301 -0.71 22.67 22.82
C TRP A 301 -2.06 22.65 23.53
N LEU A 302 -2.98 21.82 23.03
CA LEU A 302 -4.27 21.55 23.64
C LEU A 302 -4.44 20.04 23.79
N ARG A 303 -5.12 19.63 24.86
CA ARG A 303 -5.60 18.25 25.02
C ARG A 303 -7.12 18.23 24.84
N GLY A 304 -7.70 17.20 24.24
CA GLY A 304 -9.15 17.09 24.06
C GLY A 304 -9.94 17.28 25.35
N ALA A 305 -9.37 16.88 26.49
CA ALA A 305 -9.98 17.06 27.80
C ALA A 305 -10.13 18.53 28.29
N VAL A 306 -9.48 19.51 27.65
CA VAL A 306 -9.62 20.95 27.99
C VAL A 306 -10.75 21.64 27.20
N LEU A 307 -11.32 20.93 26.22
CA LEU A 307 -12.51 21.38 25.49
C LEU A 307 -13.72 21.36 26.42
N LYS A 308 -14.64 22.30 26.23
CA LYS A 308 -15.82 22.50 27.07
C LYS A 308 -17.11 22.32 26.27
N GLU A 309 -18.17 21.97 26.98
CA GLU A 309 -19.52 22.06 26.44
C GLU A 309 -19.82 23.52 26.04
N GLY A 310 -20.41 23.71 24.86
CA GLY A 310 -20.69 25.02 24.29
C GLY A 310 -19.53 25.67 23.50
N ASP A 311 -18.36 25.03 23.43
CA ASP A 311 -17.32 25.46 22.48
C ASP A 311 -17.86 25.31 21.05
N GLY A 312 -17.98 26.41 20.30
CA GLY A 312 -18.40 26.38 18.89
C GLY A 312 -17.28 25.94 17.93
N SER A 313 -16.02 26.04 18.37
CA SER A 313 -14.84 25.67 17.60
C SER A 313 -13.63 25.43 18.52
N VAL A 314 -12.47 25.10 17.95
CA VAL A 314 -11.20 25.05 18.69
C VAL A 314 -10.74 26.44 19.20
N ARG A 315 -11.24 27.53 18.61
CA ARG A 315 -10.86 28.92 18.91
C ARG A 315 -11.03 29.25 20.40
N GLU A 316 -12.16 28.86 20.98
CA GLU A 316 -12.48 29.13 22.38
C GLU A 316 -11.48 28.45 23.33
N ALA A 317 -11.02 27.24 22.98
CA ALA A 317 -10.00 26.52 23.75
C ALA A 317 -8.61 27.16 23.60
N VAL A 318 -8.24 27.60 22.39
CA VAL A 318 -7.00 28.35 22.14
C VAL A 318 -6.98 29.64 22.97
N GLY A 319 -8.06 30.41 22.96
CA GLY A 319 -8.17 31.65 23.75
C GLY A 319 -7.98 31.40 25.25
N ARG A 320 -8.57 30.33 25.79
CA ARG A 320 -8.37 29.95 27.20
C ARG A 320 -6.93 29.54 27.52
N ALA A 321 -6.29 28.77 26.64
CA ALA A 321 -4.89 28.36 26.81
C ALA A 321 -3.93 29.56 26.78
N LEU A 322 -4.15 30.50 25.85
CA LEU A 322 -3.38 31.75 25.77
C LEU A 322 -3.60 32.64 27.00
N ALA A 323 -4.83 32.71 27.52
CA ALA A 323 -5.13 33.44 28.75
C ALA A 323 -4.41 32.85 29.96
N GLU A 324 -4.28 31.51 30.02
CA GLU A 324 -3.51 30.83 31.06
C GLU A 324 -2.01 31.07 30.93
N ALA A 325 -1.48 30.96 29.71
CA ALA A 325 -0.09 31.29 29.43
C ALA A 325 0.25 32.75 29.81
N ALA A 326 -0.64 33.70 29.50
CA ALA A 326 -0.49 35.11 29.88
C ALA A 326 -0.41 35.30 31.40
N ARG A 327 -1.24 34.58 32.19
CA ARG A 327 -1.14 34.57 33.66
C ARG A 327 0.18 34.00 34.16
N SER A 328 0.72 32.99 33.49
CA SER A 328 2.02 32.40 33.87
C SER A 328 3.19 33.33 33.56
N VAL A 329 3.16 34.04 32.43
CA VAL A 329 4.20 35.01 32.03
C VAL A 329 4.17 36.24 32.95
N THR A 330 2.98 36.77 33.26
CA THR A 330 2.82 37.97 34.11
C THR A 330 2.98 37.67 35.61
N GLY A 331 2.64 36.47 36.08
CA GLY A 331 2.72 36.05 37.48
C GLY A 331 4.11 35.62 37.97
N ALA A 332 5.12 35.60 37.10
CA ALA A 332 6.50 35.21 37.42
C ALA A 332 7.37 36.34 38.00
N GLY A 333 6.77 37.49 38.35
CA GLY A 333 7.42 38.53 39.18
C GLY A 333 7.47 38.13 40.66
N PRO A 334 8.47 38.57 41.45
CA PRO A 334 8.60 38.19 42.86
C PRO A 334 7.40 38.68 43.67
N ARG A 335 6.65 37.72 44.23
CA ARG A 335 5.52 37.95 45.14
C ARG A 335 6.01 38.60 46.44
N CYS A 336 5.51 39.80 46.75
CA CYS A 336 5.45 40.27 48.13
C CYS A 336 4.39 39.45 48.86
N ALA A 337 4.81 38.66 49.85
CA ALA A 337 3.91 37.97 50.76
C ALA A 337 3.29 38.95 51.76
N ASN A 338 2.00 38.74 52.05
CA ASN A 338 1.18 39.27 53.15
C ASN A 338 0.48 40.63 52.94
N GLY A 339 -0.79 40.55 52.50
CA GLY A 339 -1.83 41.56 52.70
C GLY A 339 -3.21 40.98 52.33
N PRO A 340 -4.31 41.25 53.08
CA PRO A 340 -5.58 40.54 52.91
C PRO A 340 -6.28 40.92 51.60
N LEU A 341 -6.97 39.93 51.02
CA LEU A 341 -7.89 40.08 49.90
C LEU A 341 -9.06 40.99 50.27
N ASP A 342 -9.01 42.28 49.90
CA ASP A 342 -10.19 43.07 49.57
C ASP A 342 -9.80 44.45 48.99
N ALA A 343 -9.93 44.60 47.67
CA ALA A 343 -10.29 45.83 46.96
C ALA A 343 -10.39 45.49 45.46
N GLY A 344 -11.56 45.70 44.87
CA GLY A 344 -11.90 45.30 43.51
C GLY A 344 -10.92 45.80 42.45
N LEU A 345 -10.26 44.85 41.78
CA LEU A 345 -9.78 45.03 40.42
C LEU A 345 -11.01 45.08 39.49
N PRO A 346 -11.12 46.05 38.57
CA PRO A 346 -12.18 46.02 37.57
C PRO A 346 -12.02 44.76 36.73
N THR A 347 -12.97 43.84 36.87
CA THR A 347 -13.18 42.71 35.98
C THR A 347 -13.74 43.23 34.66
N GLY A 348 -12.90 43.88 33.86
CA GLY A 348 -13.14 44.13 32.44
C GLY A 348 -12.55 43.00 31.62
N ALA A 349 -13.24 42.54 30.57
CA ALA A 349 -12.74 41.57 29.60
C ALA A 349 -11.54 42.07 28.76
N GLU A 350 -11.05 43.27 29.05
CA GLU A 350 -9.97 43.97 28.36
C GLU A 350 -8.62 43.50 28.90
N GLY A 351 -7.98 42.55 28.21
CA GLY A 351 -6.66 42.02 28.57
C GLY A 351 -6.48 40.52 28.34
N VAL A 352 -7.55 39.79 28.00
CA VAL A 352 -7.42 38.38 27.60
C VAL A 352 -6.94 38.32 26.14
N PRO A 353 -5.81 37.66 25.83
CA PRO A 353 -5.34 37.54 24.45
C PRO A 353 -6.37 36.78 23.61
N SER A 354 -6.92 37.46 22.60
CA SER A 354 -7.85 36.87 21.64
C SER A 354 -7.10 35.94 20.68
N ALA A 355 -7.62 34.71 20.51
CA ALA A 355 -7.08 33.75 19.55
C ALA A 355 -7.03 34.30 18.12
N ASP A 356 -8.00 35.14 17.74
CA ASP A 356 -8.08 35.76 16.41
C ASP A 356 -6.93 36.77 16.20
N VAL A 357 -6.62 37.57 17.22
CA VAL A 357 -5.52 38.54 17.18
C VAL A 357 -4.17 37.82 17.10
N VAL A 358 -3.98 36.78 17.91
CA VAL A 358 -2.75 35.96 17.89
C VAL A 358 -2.53 35.31 16.53
N ALA A 359 -3.58 34.70 15.95
CA ALA A 359 -3.47 34.07 14.64
C ALA A 359 -3.19 35.08 13.52
N ARG A 360 -3.80 36.27 13.57
CA ARG A 360 -3.53 37.36 12.62
C ARG A 360 -2.08 37.85 12.68
N LEU A 361 -1.57 38.15 13.88
CA LEU A 361 -0.18 38.61 14.08
C LEU A 361 0.84 37.56 13.62
N ALA A 362 0.56 36.27 13.89
CA ALA A 362 1.37 35.16 13.42
C ALA A 362 1.40 35.09 11.87
N ARG A 363 0.24 35.30 11.23
CA ARG A 363 0.11 35.34 9.76
C ARG A 363 0.85 36.52 9.13
N GLU A 364 0.83 37.70 9.75
CA GLU A 364 1.54 38.90 9.26
C GLU A 364 3.05 38.67 9.13
N VAL A 365 3.64 37.90 10.04
CA VAL A 365 5.06 37.49 9.98
C VAL A 365 5.31 36.21 9.17
N ARG A 366 4.32 35.77 8.37
CA ARG A 366 4.35 34.55 7.53
C ARG A 366 4.66 33.25 8.31
N ARG A 367 4.29 33.18 9.58
CA ARG A 367 4.42 31.98 10.43
C ARG A 367 3.06 31.65 11.03
N PRO A 368 2.22 30.83 10.37
CA PRO A 368 0.86 30.58 10.83
C PRO A 368 0.84 29.94 12.23
N LEU A 369 -0.12 30.34 13.06
CA LEU A 369 -0.34 29.74 14.38
C LEU A 369 -0.67 28.25 14.23
N LEU A 370 0.14 27.39 14.85
CA LEU A 370 -0.06 25.94 14.83
C LEU A 370 -0.77 25.45 16.10
N VAL A 371 -1.98 24.92 15.96
CA VAL A 371 -2.74 24.31 17.05
C VAL A 371 -2.45 22.82 17.10
N LEU A 372 -1.83 22.35 18.18
CA LEU A 372 -1.49 20.94 18.42
C LEU A 372 -2.55 20.34 19.36
N LEU A 373 -3.51 19.60 18.83
CA LEU A 373 -4.62 19.01 19.59
C LEU A 373 -4.39 17.51 19.84
N ASP A 374 -4.00 17.18 21.06
CA ASP A 374 -3.76 15.80 21.51
C ASP A 374 -5.04 15.17 22.06
N ALA A 375 -5.30 13.91 21.69
CA ALA A 375 -6.42 13.10 22.16
C ALA A 375 -7.77 13.82 22.17
N PRO A 376 -8.26 14.38 21.03
CA PRO A 376 -9.58 15.01 20.94
C PRO A 376 -10.72 14.07 21.35
N GLU A 377 -10.54 12.75 21.26
CA GLU A 377 -11.44 11.72 21.80
C GLU A 377 -11.73 11.86 23.31
N GLU A 378 -10.92 12.62 24.05
CA GLU A 378 -11.17 12.91 25.46
C GLU A 378 -12.21 14.02 25.71
N MET A 379 -12.72 14.66 24.66
CA MET A 379 -13.67 15.77 24.76
C MET A 379 -14.97 15.40 25.50
N PRO A 380 -15.68 16.39 26.07
CA PRO A 380 -16.96 16.15 26.72
C PRO A 380 -18.00 15.52 25.77
N ALA A 381 -18.80 14.58 26.26
CA ALA A 381 -19.80 13.89 25.45
C ALA A 381 -20.89 14.82 24.87
N ALA A 382 -21.18 15.94 25.54
CA ALA A 382 -22.08 16.95 25.01
C ALA A 382 -21.51 17.55 23.71
N LEU A 383 -20.24 17.93 23.73
CA LEU A 383 -19.53 18.45 22.55
C LEU A 383 -19.40 17.37 21.45
N PHE A 384 -19.14 16.12 21.83
CA PHE A 384 -19.05 15.02 20.86
C PHE A 384 -20.37 14.75 20.12
N ARG A 385 -21.54 14.94 20.77
CA ARG A 385 -22.84 14.86 20.07
C ARG A 385 -23.00 15.95 19.01
N GLU A 386 -22.33 17.08 19.20
CA GLU A 386 -22.30 18.23 18.29
C GLU A 386 -21.02 18.25 17.43
N LEU A 387 -20.29 17.12 17.33
CA LEU A 387 -18.97 17.03 16.68
C LEU A 387 -18.97 17.64 15.27
N ARG A 388 -20.02 17.41 14.48
CA ARG A 388 -20.14 17.98 13.12
C ARG A 388 -20.18 19.52 13.14
N GLN A 389 -20.91 20.10 14.09
CA GLN A 389 -21.02 21.56 14.24
C GLN A 389 -19.69 22.14 14.72
N TRP A 390 -19.08 21.53 15.74
CA TRP A 390 -17.77 21.94 16.26
C TRP A 390 -16.65 21.86 15.19
N ILE A 391 -16.63 20.80 14.37
CA ILE A 391 -15.68 20.67 13.25
C ILE A 391 -15.93 21.74 12.19
N THR A 392 -17.20 22.02 11.86
CA THR A 392 -17.55 23.07 10.88
C THR A 392 -17.09 24.45 11.38
N GLY A 393 -17.32 24.77 12.66
CA GLY A 393 -16.84 25.99 13.28
C GLY A 393 -15.31 26.07 13.29
N THR A 394 -14.64 24.96 13.60
CA THR A 394 -13.18 24.86 13.57
C THR A 394 -12.62 25.06 12.16
N ALA A 395 -13.19 24.41 11.14
CA ALA A 395 -12.79 24.58 9.75
C ALA A 395 -12.97 26.03 9.26
N SER A 396 -14.09 26.67 9.63
CA SER A 396 -14.35 28.08 9.32
C SER A 396 -13.30 29.00 9.95
N TRP A 397 -13.00 28.81 11.23
CA TRP A 397 -11.99 29.61 11.93
C TRP A 397 -10.58 29.44 11.38
N LEU A 398 -10.15 28.21 11.08
CA LEU A 398 -8.84 27.95 10.48
C LEU A 398 -8.69 28.66 9.13
N ARG A 399 -9.72 28.62 8.28
CA ARG A 399 -9.74 29.33 6.99
C ARG A 399 -9.68 30.85 7.16
N ALA A 400 -10.48 31.41 8.07
CA ALA A 400 -10.57 32.86 8.27
C ALA A 400 -9.27 33.43 8.88
N SER A 401 -8.71 32.75 9.88
CA SER A 401 -7.53 33.21 10.60
C SER A 401 -6.21 32.89 9.90
N GLY A 402 -6.18 31.84 9.05
CA GLY A 402 -4.94 31.29 8.49
C GLY A 402 -4.17 30.42 9.49
N ALA A 403 -4.73 30.11 10.66
CA ALA A 403 -4.18 29.14 11.59
C ALA A 403 -4.25 27.72 11.02
N ARG A 404 -3.36 26.85 11.49
CA ARG A 404 -3.26 25.44 11.07
C ARG A 404 -3.41 24.54 12.28
N MET A 405 -3.94 23.34 12.09
CA MET A 405 -4.16 22.40 13.19
C MET A 405 -3.57 21.02 12.90
N VAL A 406 -2.85 20.47 13.87
CA VAL A 406 -2.43 19.06 13.88
C VAL A 406 -3.19 18.34 14.98
N LEU A 407 -3.92 17.28 14.66
CA LEU A 407 -4.60 16.44 15.65
C LEU A 407 -3.89 15.10 15.81
N ALA A 408 -3.69 14.65 17.04
CA ALA A 408 -3.23 13.30 17.34
C ALA A 408 -4.37 12.49 17.95
N CYS A 409 -4.90 11.51 17.21
CA CYS A 409 -6.15 10.82 17.60
C CYS A 409 -6.22 9.35 17.12
N GLY A 410 -7.26 8.64 17.59
CA GLY A 410 -7.50 7.23 17.26
C GLY A 410 -8.09 7.05 15.86
N SER A 411 -7.94 5.86 15.28
CA SER A 411 -8.53 5.52 13.97
C SER A 411 -10.05 5.72 13.95
N GLU A 412 -10.72 5.34 15.03
CA GLU A 412 -12.17 5.37 15.17
C GLU A 412 -12.69 6.80 15.31
N PHE A 413 -11.94 7.65 16.01
CA PHE A 413 -12.25 9.08 16.11
C PHE A 413 -12.06 9.76 14.76
N TRP A 414 -10.93 9.52 14.08
CA TRP A 414 -10.63 10.14 12.79
C TRP A 414 -11.56 9.71 11.67
N GLU A 415 -11.99 8.44 11.65
CA GLU A 415 -12.99 7.94 10.70
C GLU A 415 -14.28 8.78 10.73
N GLN A 416 -14.69 9.27 11.92
CA GLN A 416 -15.84 10.16 12.06
C GLN A 416 -15.47 11.62 11.82
N ALA A 417 -14.45 12.13 12.53
CA ALA A 417 -14.08 13.54 12.51
C ALA A 417 -13.55 13.99 11.14
N GLY A 418 -12.64 13.21 10.54
CA GLY A 418 -12.05 13.48 9.23
C GLY A 418 -13.10 13.53 8.11
N GLY A 419 -14.20 12.77 8.23
CA GLY A 419 -15.31 12.80 7.28
C GLY A 419 -16.15 14.08 7.31
N PHE A 420 -16.02 14.91 8.35
CA PHE A 420 -16.70 16.20 8.45
C PHE A 420 -15.84 17.39 8.00
N PHE A 421 -14.53 17.21 7.81
CA PHE A 421 -13.67 18.21 7.21
C PHE A 421 -13.79 18.17 5.68
N PRO A 422 -13.75 19.32 4.99
CA PRO A 422 -13.59 19.36 3.55
C PRO A 422 -12.26 18.73 3.11
N HIS A 423 -12.29 17.91 2.06
CA HIS A 423 -11.14 17.08 1.65
C HIS A 423 -9.89 17.93 1.31
N GLU A 424 -10.09 19.10 0.71
CA GLU A 424 -9.02 20.04 0.35
C GLU A 424 -8.28 20.64 1.57
N MET A 425 -8.88 20.59 2.76
CA MET A 425 -8.22 21.04 3.99
C MET A 425 -7.29 20.00 4.61
N LEU A 426 -7.41 18.73 4.20
CA LEU A 426 -6.74 17.60 4.84
C LEU A 426 -5.37 17.32 4.21
N HIS A 427 -4.36 17.20 5.06
CA HIS A 427 -3.01 16.84 4.65
C HIS A 427 -2.90 15.33 4.41
N THR A 428 -2.48 14.93 3.21
CA THR A 428 -2.41 13.53 2.77
C THR A 428 -1.21 12.76 3.32
N GLY A 429 -0.17 13.46 3.82
CA GLY A 429 1.01 12.84 4.41
C GLY A 429 1.96 12.13 3.42
N GLN A 430 1.53 11.85 2.19
CA GLN A 430 2.34 11.15 1.19
C GLN A 430 3.33 12.09 0.46
N PRO A 431 4.46 11.57 -0.04
CA PRO A 431 5.24 12.28 -1.06
C PRO A 431 4.39 12.44 -2.34
N GLU A 432 4.64 13.51 -3.11
CA GLU A 432 3.91 13.79 -4.35
C GLU A 432 3.94 12.59 -5.32
N ALA A 433 2.88 12.46 -6.11
CA ALA A 433 2.58 11.33 -6.99
C ALA A 433 3.81 10.85 -7.79
N GLY A 434 4.29 9.64 -7.49
CA GLY A 434 5.41 9.02 -8.21
C GLY A 434 6.13 7.88 -7.47
N ALA A 435 5.93 7.74 -6.16
CA ALA A 435 6.55 6.66 -5.38
C ALA A 435 5.57 6.04 -4.38
N ARG A 436 4.51 5.37 -4.88
CA ARG A 436 3.80 4.38 -4.06
C ARG A 436 4.77 3.21 -3.86
N SER A 437 5.37 3.10 -2.67
CA SER A 437 6.09 1.88 -2.29
C SER A 437 5.07 0.77 -2.09
N ALA A 438 5.43 -0.48 -2.41
CA ALA A 438 4.63 -1.66 -2.08
C ALA A 438 4.27 -1.77 -0.57
N ALA A 439 4.96 -1.02 0.30
CA ALA A 439 4.63 -0.89 1.72
C ALA A 439 3.43 0.04 2.01
N ASP A 440 3.13 1.01 1.14
CA ASP A 440 1.99 1.95 1.29
C ASP A 440 0.66 1.32 0.85
N GLU A 441 0.70 0.27 0.03
CA GLU A 441 -0.46 -0.53 -0.39
C GLU A 441 -0.97 -1.51 0.68
N VAL A 442 -0.28 -1.61 1.83
CA VAL A 442 -0.71 -2.41 2.98
C VAL A 442 -1.69 -1.63 3.89
N ALA A 443 -2.14 -0.45 3.46
CA ALA A 443 -2.94 0.44 4.28
C ALA A 443 -4.26 -0.21 4.72
N GLY A 444 -4.51 -0.14 6.04
CA GLY A 444 -5.69 -0.69 6.70
C GLY A 444 -7.02 -0.07 6.23
N PRO A 445 -8.03 0.05 7.09
CA PRO A 445 -9.34 0.61 6.69
C PRO A 445 -9.17 1.96 5.97
N GLU A 446 -9.94 2.22 4.91
CA GLU A 446 -9.98 3.53 4.23
C GLU A 446 -10.31 4.61 5.28
N LEU A 447 -9.32 5.45 5.58
CA LEU A 447 -9.48 6.60 6.46
C LEU A 447 -9.40 7.87 5.60
N PRO A 448 -10.06 8.97 6.01
CA PRO A 448 -9.81 10.28 5.42
C PRO A 448 -8.30 10.59 5.45
N PRO A 449 -7.77 11.40 4.50
CA PRO A 449 -6.34 11.69 4.40
C PRO A 449 -5.68 12.00 5.77
N CYS A 450 -4.64 11.23 6.10
CA CYS A 450 -3.96 11.33 7.39
C CYS A 450 -2.54 10.74 7.34
N VAL A 451 -1.69 11.17 8.28
CA VAL A 451 -0.40 10.54 8.57
C VAL A 451 -0.64 9.36 9.51
N ARG A 452 -0.46 8.13 9.02
CA ARG A 452 -0.67 6.91 9.82
C ARG A 452 0.52 6.63 10.72
N LEU A 453 0.23 6.26 11.97
CA LEU A 453 1.21 5.89 12.99
C LEU A 453 0.97 4.44 13.43
N GLY A 454 1.87 3.55 13.02
CA GLY A 454 1.89 2.15 13.41
C GLY A 454 2.92 1.81 14.48
N ALA A 455 3.17 0.51 14.65
CA ALA A 455 4.34 0.01 15.38
C ALA A 455 5.63 0.55 14.74
N MET A 456 6.69 0.67 15.54
CA MET A 456 7.98 1.13 15.04
C MET A 456 8.58 0.08 14.09
N PRO A 457 9.07 0.47 12.90
CA PRO A 457 9.83 -0.43 12.03
C PRO A 457 11.05 -1.01 12.75
N PRO A 458 11.54 -2.21 12.40
CA PRO A 458 12.57 -2.93 13.15
C PRO A 458 13.83 -2.10 13.50
N VAL A 459 14.30 -1.28 12.55
CA VAL A 459 15.48 -0.40 12.75
C VAL A 459 15.21 0.68 13.80
N ILE A 460 14.06 1.35 13.69
CA ILE A 460 13.65 2.40 14.64
C ILE A 460 13.33 1.79 16.01
N ALA A 461 12.72 0.60 16.04
CA ALA A 461 12.45 -0.16 17.26
C ALA A 461 13.75 -0.56 17.99
N ALA A 462 14.82 -0.92 17.25
CA ALA A 462 16.12 -1.18 17.84
C ALA A 462 16.72 0.07 18.51
N GLN A 463 16.68 1.23 17.83
CA GLN A 463 17.15 2.51 18.39
C GLN A 463 16.35 2.93 19.63
N ALA A 464 15.03 2.75 19.61
CA ALA A 464 14.19 3.02 20.77
C ALA A 464 14.54 2.13 21.96
N ARG A 465 14.73 0.82 21.73
CA ARG A 465 15.14 -0.12 22.79
C ARG A 465 16.49 0.22 23.38
N GLU A 466 17.47 0.60 22.57
CA GLU A 466 18.77 1.08 23.05
C GLU A 466 18.62 2.28 23.98
N ARG A 467 17.80 3.27 23.60
CA ARG A 467 17.52 4.47 24.41
C ARG A 467 16.80 4.15 25.73
N TYR A 468 16.00 3.08 25.75
CA TYR A 468 15.35 2.56 26.96
C TYR A 468 16.21 1.55 27.74
N GLY A 469 17.39 1.16 27.25
CA GLY A 469 18.25 0.15 27.87
C GLY A 469 17.66 -1.27 27.85
N LEU A 470 17.00 -1.64 26.75
CA LEU A 470 16.33 -2.93 26.58
C LEU A 470 17.02 -3.83 25.55
N ASP A 471 17.07 -5.13 25.83
CA ASP A 471 17.66 -6.14 24.94
C ASP A 471 16.74 -6.52 23.77
N GLY A 472 17.35 -7.14 22.75
CA GLY A 472 16.69 -7.57 21.50
C GLY A 472 15.48 -8.51 21.68
N ASN A 473 15.45 -9.28 22.76
CA ASN A 473 14.48 -10.34 23.06
C ASN A 473 13.66 -10.05 24.34
N ALA A 474 13.66 -8.81 24.81
CA ALA A 474 13.00 -8.43 26.06
C ALA A 474 11.45 -8.50 25.98
N LEU A 475 10.89 -8.29 24.79
CA LEU A 475 9.47 -8.31 24.48
C LEU A 475 9.18 -9.38 23.43
N SER A 476 7.92 -9.83 23.37
CA SER A 476 7.43 -10.71 22.30
C SER A 476 7.70 -10.07 20.93
N GLU A 477 7.87 -10.88 19.88
CA GLU A 477 8.13 -10.36 18.52
C GLU A 477 7.06 -9.37 18.06
N ALA A 478 5.78 -9.68 18.34
CA ALA A 478 4.64 -8.82 18.03
C ALA A 478 4.66 -7.46 18.77
N ASP A 479 5.23 -7.43 19.97
CA ASP A 479 5.30 -6.22 20.82
C ASP A 479 6.67 -5.53 20.73
N SER A 480 7.63 -6.10 20.00
CA SER A 480 9.04 -5.65 19.96
C SER A 480 9.23 -4.25 19.38
N GLY A 481 8.24 -3.75 18.62
CA GLY A 481 8.16 -2.39 18.08
C GLY A 481 7.15 -1.49 18.78
N HIS A 482 6.58 -1.91 19.92
CA HIS A 482 5.47 -1.21 20.58
C HIS A 482 5.96 -0.16 21.61
N PRO A 483 5.78 1.15 21.39
CA PRO A 483 6.42 2.19 22.22
C PRO A 483 5.99 2.20 23.68
N LEU A 484 4.68 2.05 23.96
CA LEU A 484 4.19 1.98 25.34
C LEU A 484 4.77 0.76 26.10
N ALA A 485 4.92 -0.37 25.40
CA ALA A 485 5.43 -1.59 26.01
C ALA A 485 6.92 -1.44 26.36
N MET A 486 7.72 -0.82 25.49
CA MET A 486 9.11 -0.49 25.79
C MET A 486 9.24 0.43 27.01
N ARG A 487 8.46 1.51 27.07
CA ARG A 487 8.47 2.45 28.20
C ARG A 487 8.12 1.76 29.51
N MET A 488 6.99 1.04 29.55
CA MET A 488 6.55 0.34 30.76
C MET A 488 7.53 -0.76 31.19
N LEU A 489 8.12 -1.49 30.25
CA LEU A 489 9.12 -2.51 30.58
C LEU A 489 10.39 -1.89 31.16
N ALA A 490 10.84 -0.76 30.60
CA ALA A 490 11.97 -0.01 31.15
C ALA A 490 11.69 0.47 32.57
N GLU A 491 10.49 0.98 32.85
CA GLU A 491 10.08 1.38 34.21
C GLU A 491 10.05 0.22 35.19
N VAL A 492 9.55 -0.96 34.77
CA VAL A 492 9.54 -2.18 35.58
C VAL A 492 10.97 -2.67 35.84
N ARG A 493 11.83 -2.74 34.82
CA ARG A 493 13.25 -3.15 34.97
C ARG A 493 14.03 -2.19 35.86
N ALA A 494 13.80 -0.88 35.74
CA ALA A 494 14.41 0.12 36.59
C ALA A 494 14.01 -0.07 38.06
N ALA A 495 12.73 -0.37 38.33
CA ALA A 495 12.25 -0.64 39.68
C ALA A 495 12.80 -1.95 40.30
N LEU A 496 13.07 -2.96 39.47
CA LEU A 496 13.68 -4.22 39.88
C LEU A 496 15.21 -4.13 40.08
N GLY A 497 15.85 -3.05 39.65
CA GLY A 497 17.31 -2.86 39.76
C GLY A 497 18.13 -3.74 38.80
N VAL A 498 17.53 -4.20 37.69
CA VAL A 498 18.14 -5.16 36.76
C VAL A 498 19.13 -4.49 35.77
N GLY A 499 19.13 -3.16 35.66
CA GLY A 499 20.16 -2.43 34.91
C GLY A 499 21.13 -1.73 35.86
N THR A 500 22.35 -2.26 36.03
CA THR A 500 23.61 -1.68 36.62
C THR A 500 24.43 -2.62 37.53
N ARG A 501 24.20 -3.94 37.52
CA ARG A 501 25.06 -4.90 38.26
C ARG A 501 26.03 -5.74 37.42
N GLY A 502 26.09 -5.53 36.09
CA GLY A 502 26.96 -6.30 35.18
C GLY A 502 28.26 -5.62 34.70
N GLN A 503 28.53 -4.36 35.06
CA GLN A 503 29.70 -3.60 34.55
C GLN A 503 30.57 -2.94 35.64
N ARG A 504 30.50 -3.41 36.90
CA ARG A 504 31.36 -2.91 38.00
C ARG A 504 32.26 -3.99 38.61
N HIS A 505 32.88 -4.85 37.81
CA HIS A 505 33.98 -5.69 38.29
C HIS A 505 35.23 -5.80 37.41
N ASP A 506 35.32 -5.11 36.26
CA ASP A 506 36.55 -5.10 35.44
C ASP A 506 37.13 -3.70 35.20
N ALA A 507 37.02 -2.81 36.20
CA ALA A 507 37.65 -1.49 36.16
C ALA A 507 38.35 -1.17 37.49
N ALA A 508 39.23 -2.08 37.92
CA ALA A 508 40.26 -1.82 38.94
C ALA A 508 41.37 -2.87 38.81
N ASP A 509 42.12 -2.84 37.71
CA ASP A 509 43.56 -3.17 37.66
C ASP A 509 44.04 -3.19 36.21
N ALA A 510 44.57 -2.05 35.74
CA ALA A 510 45.60 -1.97 34.71
C ALA A 510 46.01 -0.50 34.52
N ALA A 511 46.73 0.04 35.52
CA ALA A 511 47.62 1.16 35.27
C ALA A 511 48.94 0.61 34.71
N GLY A 512 49.18 0.79 33.42
CA GLY A 512 50.44 0.49 32.74
C GLY A 512 50.53 1.25 31.42
N PRO A 513 51.58 2.04 31.15
CA PRO A 513 51.53 3.08 30.13
C PRO A 513 51.95 2.61 28.72
N ALA A 514 51.26 3.18 27.73
CA ALA A 514 51.70 3.66 26.42
C ALA A 514 52.78 2.90 25.60
N GLY A 515 52.41 2.56 24.35
CA GLY A 515 53.33 2.31 23.23
C GLY A 515 52.55 2.18 21.91
N PRO A 516 52.92 2.88 20.81
CA PRO A 516 52.03 3.13 19.66
C PRO A 516 52.31 2.22 18.44
N SER A 517 51.44 2.34 17.43
CA SER A 517 51.68 2.17 15.97
C SER A 517 51.07 0.95 15.24
N GLY A 518 50.58 1.22 14.02
CA GLY A 518 50.42 0.28 12.90
C GLY A 518 48.96 -0.07 12.55
N THR A 519 48.23 0.73 11.75
CA THR A 519 48.08 0.68 10.28
C THR A 519 47.62 -0.65 9.65
N ALA A 520 46.62 -0.50 8.77
CA ALA A 520 46.26 -1.34 7.60
C ALA A 520 45.08 -2.33 7.75
N ASP A 521 43.91 -1.82 7.32
CA ASP A 521 43.05 -2.27 6.21
C ASP A 521 42.69 -3.76 5.98
N PRO A 522 41.51 -4.01 5.39
CA PRO A 522 40.78 -5.27 5.40
C PRO A 522 41.07 -6.12 4.15
N THR A 523 40.31 -7.21 4.03
CA THR A 523 40.22 -8.22 2.95
C THR A 523 40.95 -9.52 3.27
N VAL A 524 40.19 -10.61 3.36
CA VAL A 524 40.04 -11.59 2.27
C VAL A 524 38.98 -12.61 2.72
N ALA A 525 38.07 -12.89 1.80
CA ALA A 525 37.07 -13.94 1.93
C ALA A 525 37.66 -15.31 1.50
N VAL A 526 36.79 -16.31 1.66
CA VAL A 526 36.68 -17.56 0.92
C VAL A 526 37.24 -18.85 1.58
N ASP A 527 36.26 -19.74 1.81
CA ASP A 527 36.25 -21.19 1.59
C ASP A 527 36.53 -22.20 2.71
N ALA A 528 35.51 -23.08 2.82
CA ALA A 528 35.58 -24.54 2.86
C ALA A 528 35.34 -25.27 4.20
N VAL A 529 34.19 -25.96 4.20
CA VAL A 529 34.02 -27.40 4.51
C VAL A 529 34.06 -27.83 5.98
N GLY A 530 32.89 -28.28 6.43
CA GLY A 530 32.68 -29.63 6.99
C GLY A 530 33.65 -30.09 8.07
N GLY A 531 33.30 -29.82 9.32
CA GLY A 531 33.88 -30.48 10.50
C GLY A 531 32.79 -30.66 11.54
N SER A 532 32.27 -31.88 11.64
CA SER A 532 31.51 -32.34 12.80
C SER A 532 32.48 -32.34 13.99
N GLU A 533 32.35 -31.38 14.90
CA GLU A 533 33.08 -31.42 16.17
C GLU A 533 32.13 -31.43 17.36
N GLU A 534 32.42 -32.39 18.21
CA GLU A 534 31.72 -32.80 19.41
C GLU A 534 31.55 -31.64 20.39
N ALA A 535 30.31 -31.49 20.85
CA ALA A 535 29.96 -30.59 21.92
C ALA A 535 30.74 -30.93 23.20
N GLN A 536 31.65 -30.03 23.58
CA GLN A 536 32.20 -29.98 24.94
C GLN A 536 31.07 -29.60 25.92
N PRO A 537 30.80 -30.39 26.98
CA PRO A 537 29.78 -30.07 27.96
C PRO A 537 30.39 -29.19 29.04
N GLY A 538 30.15 -27.87 29.02
CA GLY A 538 30.83 -27.03 30.01
C GLY A 538 30.50 -25.55 30.08
N MET A 539 29.43 -25.05 29.47
CA MET A 539 28.93 -23.72 29.80
C MET A 539 27.41 -23.78 29.85
N ARG A 540 26.84 -23.85 31.06
CA ARG A 540 25.40 -23.69 31.25
C ARG A 540 25.03 -22.31 30.73
N ALA A 541 24.52 -22.24 29.51
CA ALA A 541 23.80 -21.08 29.02
C ALA A 541 22.75 -20.74 30.10
N VAL A 542 22.89 -19.58 30.73
CA VAL A 542 21.84 -19.04 31.59
C VAL A 542 20.60 -18.99 30.70
N PRO A 543 19.50 -19.69 31.04
CA PRO A 543 18.32 -19.67 30.20
C PRO A 543 17.86 -18.23 30.08
N VAL A 544 17.94 -17.70 28.86
CA VAL A 544 17.38 -16.40 28.53
C VAL A 544 15.90 -16.48 28.89
N PRO A 545 15.39 -15.65 29.81
CA PRO A 545 13.99 -15.69 30.18
C PRO A 545 13.13 -15.47 28.94
N PRO A 546 11.99 -16.16 28.82
CA PRO A 546 11.12 -16.00 27.67
C PRO A 546 10.70 -14.53 27.52
N PRO A 547 10.49 -14.06 26.27
CA PRO A 547 10.08 -12.69 26.01
C PRO A 547 8.73 -12.40 26.69
N VAL A 548 8.62 -11.23 27.33
CA VAL A 548 7.43 -10.82 28.09
C VAL A 548 6.29 -10.45 27.13
N ARG A 549 5.08 -10.95 27.40
CA ARG A 549 3.87 -10.59 26.64
C ARG A 549 3.27 -9.28 27.14
N ARG A 550 2.54 -8.56 26.27
CA ARG A 550 1.87 -7.29 26.65
C ARG A 550 0.93 -7.41 27.86
N SER A 551 0.17 -8.50 28.00
CA SER A 551 -0.74 -8.70 29.15
C SER A 551 0.00 -8.91 30.47
N GLU A 552 1.11 -9.64 30.46
CA GLU A 552 2.01 -9.83 31.61
C GLU A 552 2.66 -8.51 32.01
N LEU A 553 3.10 -7.73 31.03
CA LEU A 553 3.69 -6.41 31.26
C LEU A 553 2.71 -5.45 31.92
N PHE A 554 1.47 -5.39 31.46
CA PHE A 554 0.45 -4.55 32.09
C PHE A 554 0.15 -4.99 33.53
N SER A 555 0.17 -6.30 33.82
CA SER A 555 0.06 -6.80 35.20
C SER A 555 1.23 -6.33 36.07
N ALA A 556 2.46 -6.48 35.58
CA ALA A 556 3.65 -6.05 36.29
C ALA A 556 3.69 -4.51 36.49
N HIS A 557 3.20 -3.74 35.52
CA HIS A 557 3.09 -2.29 35.62
C HIS A 557 2.03 -1.87 36.66
N LEU A 558 0.87 -2.54 36.71
CA LEU A 558 -0.15 -2.31 37.73
C LEU A 558 0.41 -2.56 39.14
N ASP A 559 1.13 -3.67 39.33
CA ASP A 559 1.76 -4.01 40.60
C ASP A 559 2.83 -2.98 41.01
N LEU A 560 3.63 -2.52 40.06
CA LEU A 560 4.63 -1.47 40.29
C LEU A 560 3.98 -0.15 40.71
N THR A 561 2.96 0.29 39.99
CA THR A 561 2.24 1.54 40.28
C THR A 561 1.56 1.46 41.64
N ALA A 562 0.91 0.33 41.96
CA ALA A 562 0.33 0.08 43.26
C ALA A 562 1.39 0.12 44.39
N LEU A 563 2.57 -0.44 44.16
CA LEU A 563 3.70 -0.38 45.10
C LEU A 563 4.22 1.05 45.31
N ARG A 564 4.34 1.85 44.24
CA ARG A 564 4.78 3.26 44.36
C ARG A 564 3.76 4.11 45.11
N ILE A 565 2.47 3.96 44.81
CA ILE A 565 1.37 4.59 45.57
C ILE A 565 1.45 4.18 47.04
N ALA A 566 1.61 2.89 47.33
CA ALA A 566 1.71 2.38 48.70
C ALA A 566 2.90 2.94 49.47
N ARG A 567 4.06 3.09 48.83
CA ARG A 567 5.25 3.73 49.44
C ARG A 567 4.98 5.19 49.78
N ARG A 568 4.36 5.97 48.90
CA ARG A 568 3.98 7.36 49.19
C ARG A 568 2.97 7.47 50.33
N LEU A 569 1.98 6.58 50.34
CA LEU A 569 0.99 6.51 51.41
C LEU A 569 1.63 6.17 52.76
N ALA A 570 2.57 5.22 52.79
CA ALA A 570 3.30 4.86 53.99
C ALA A 570 4.07 6.07 54.57
N VAL A 571 4.73 6.84 53.69
CA VAL A 571 5.42 8.09 54.07
C VAL A 571 4.43 9.14 54.57
N ALA A 572 3.31 9.37 53.87
CA ALA A 572 2.30 10.35 54.24
C ALA A 572 1.56 10.01 55.56
N GLN A 573 1.42 8.73 55.88
CA GLN A 573 0.72 8.22 57.08
C GLN A 573 1.65 7.95 58.26
N GLY A 574 2.96 8.23 58.13
CA GLY A 574 3.94 8.03 59.21
C GLY A 574 4.11 6.57 59.65
N CYS A 575 3.75 5.61 58.79
CA CYS A 575 3.90 4.18 59.09
C CYS A 575 5.36 3.75 58.93
N THR A 576 5.84 2.87 59.81
CA THR A 576 7.18 2.25 59.63
C THR A 576 7.20 1.45 58.33
N GLU A 577 8.28 1.53 57.55
CA GLU A 577 8.49 0.81 56.27
C GLU A 577 8.65 -0.71 56.44
N ARG A 578 7.86 -1.36 57.30
CA ARG A 578 7.82 -2.81 57.39
C ARG A 578 7.22 -3.35 56.10
N SER A 579 7.94 -4.24 55.43
CA SER A 579 7.58 -4.79 54.12
C SER A 579 6.15 -5.35 54.03
N GLY A 580 5.59 -5.85 55.15
CA GLY A 580 4.22 -6.36 55.22
C GLY A 580 3.13 -5.28 55.12
N ASP A 581 3.36 -4.10 55.70
CA ASP A 581 2.39 -2.98 55.66
C ASP A 581 2.30 -2.37 54.27
N VAL A 582 3.46 -2.17 53.62
CA VAL A 582 3.54 -1.67 52.25
C VAL A 582 2.88 -2.64 51.26
N ARG A 583 3.05 -3.96 51.45
CA ARG A 583 2.35 -4.97 50.61
C ARG A 583 0.84 -4.88 50.75
N ARG A 584 0.31 -4.75 51.97
CA ARG A 584 -1.14 -4.58 52.19
C ARG A 584 -1.67 -3.29 51.56
N LEU A 585 -0.94 -2.18 51.70
CA LEU A 585 -1.29 -0.92 51.05
C LEU A 585 -1.25 -1.05 49.51
N ALA A 586 -0.28 -1.78 48.96
CA ALA A 586 -0.20 -2.01 47.52
C ALA A 586 -1.39 -2.84 47.02
N THR A 587 -1.77 -3.92 47.70
CA THR A 587 -2.99 -4.67 47.35
C THR A 587 -4.24 -3.79 47.40
N ARG A 588 -4.36 -2.91 48.39
CA ARG A 588 -5.49 -1.95 48.47
C ARG A 588 -5.45 -0.93 47.33
N ALA A 589 -4.26 -0.41 46.99
CA ALA A 589 -4.09 0.52 45.88
C ALA A 589 -4.44 -0.13 44.53
N ALA A 590 -3.99 -1.37 44.29
CA ALA A 590 -4.38 -2.14 43.12
C ALA A 590 -5.91 -2.35 43.06
N GLY A 591 -6.53 -2.76 44.17
CA GLY A 591 -7.99 -2.91 44.27
C GLY A 591 -8.75 -1.60 43.97
N ALA A 592 -8.26 -0.47 44.48
CA ALA A 592 -8.83 0.85 44.21
C ALA A 592 -8.67 1.27 42.74
N LEU A 593 -7.53 0.95 42.09
CA LEU A 593 -7.35 1.17 40.66
C LEU A 593 -8.31 0.31 39.81
N HIS A 594 -8.55 -0.95 40.21
CA HIS A 594 -9.56 -1.79 39.58
C HIS A 594 -10.97 -1.19 39.72
N GLU A 595 -11.33 -0.67 40.90
CA GLU A 595 -12.62 -0.02 41.13
C GLU A 595 -12.74 1.29 40.31
N ALA A 596 -11.69 2.09 40.23
CA ALA A 596 -11.65 3.27 39.36
C ALA A 596 -11.88 2.91 37.89
N ALA A 597 -11.23 1.84 37.39
CA ALA A 597 -11.45 1.33 36.04
C ALA A 597 -12.89 0.85 35.82
N ARG A 598 -13.50 0.17 36.80
CA ARG A 598 -14.91 -0.22 36.74
C ARG A 598 -15.83 1.00 36.62
N ARG A 599 -15.59 2.05 37.40
CA ARG A 599 -16.38 3.31 37.34
C ARG A 599 -16.23 4.05 36.01
N CYS A 600 -15.09 3.91 35.31
CA CYS A 600 -14.92 4.46 33.96
C CYS A 600 -15.90 3.88 32.92
N LEU A 601 -16.41 2.65 33.13
CA LEU A 601 -17.34 1.99 32.20
C LEU A 601 -18.77 2.55 32.32
N GLY A 602 -19.23 2.82 33.55
CA GLY A 602 -20.64 3.11 33.84
C GLY A 602 -21.20 4.43 33.26
N ARG A 603 -20.36 5.36 32.80
CA ARG A 603 -20.80 6.64 32.19
C ARG A 603 -20.58 6.73 30.68
N GLY A 604 -20.03 5.70 30.03
CA GLY A 604 -19.73 5.70 28.59
C GLY A 604 -18.65 6.71 28.15
N ARG A 605 -17.97 7.38 29.09
CA ARG A 605 -17.03 8.49 28.84
C ARG A 605 -15.56 8.16 29.13
N GLY A 606 -15.26 6.96 29.62
CA GLY A 606 -13.88 6.52 29.88
C GLY A 606 -13.16 7.24 31.03
N GLY A 607 -13.88 8.03 31.85
CA GLY A 607 -13.32 8.77 32.98
C GLY A 607 -14.12 8.61 34.27
N VAL A 608 -13.48 8.96 35.38
CA VAL A 608 -14.01 8.94 36.76
C VAL A 608 -14.39 10.37 37.16
N ALA A 609 -15.63 10.59 37.62
CA ALA A 609 -16.02 11.92 38.09
C ALA A 609 -15.27 12.31 39.38
N ARG A 610 -15.13 13.60 39.68
CA ARG A 610 -14.48 14.06 40.94
C ARG A 610 -15.08 13.42 42.20
N ALA A 611 -16.40 13.28 42.25
CA ALA A 611 -17.09 12.63 43.37
C ALA A 611 -16.72 11.14 43.49
N ASP A 612 -16.73 10.43 42.36
CA ASP A 612 -16.36 9.01 42.29
C ASP A 612 -14.89 8.80 42.65
N LEU A 613 -14.00 9.71 42.22
CA LEU A 613 -12.58 9.68 42.60
C LEU A 613 -12.41 9.87 44.10
N ALA A 614 -13.10 10.84 44.70
CA ALA A 614 -13.00 11.11 46.14
C ALA A 614 -13.49 9.92 46.99
N GLU A 615 -14.42 9.13 46.48
CA GLU A 615 -14.89 7.92 47.14
C GLU A 615 -13.89 6.77 47.04
N VAL A 616 -13.32 6.52 45.85
CA VAL A 616 -12.33 5.45 45.62
C VAL A 616 -10.97 5.80 46.23
N PHE A 617 -10.58 7.07 46.18
CA PHE A 617 -9.32 7.62 46.69
C PHE A 617 -9.59 8.81 47.62
N PRO A 618 -9.87 8.56 48.92
CA PRO A 618 -10.15 9.61 49.88
C PRO A 618 -9.01 10.64 49.98
N GLN A 619 -9.35 11.92 50.11
CA GLN A 619 -8.33 12.95 50.40
C GLN A 619 -7.66 12.70 51.77
N ALA A 620 -8.44 12.20 52.73
CA ALA A 620 -7.94 11.77 54.03
C ALA A 620 -6.89 10.66 53.88
N GLY A 621 -5.73 10.84 54.51
CA GLY A 621 -4.61 9.87 54.42
C GLY A 621 -3.81 9.92 53.11
N GLY A 622 -4.04 10.93 52.26
CA GLY A 622 -3.17 11.25 51.12
C GLY A 622 -3.40 10.46 49.82
N TRP A 623 -4.48 9.68 49.69
CA TRP A 623 -4.71 8.80 48.53
C TRP A 623 -4.82 9.54 47.21
N ALA A 624 -5.70 10.54 47.11
CA ALA A 624 -5.87 11.30 45.88
C ALA A 624 -4.56 11.96 45.43
N SER A 625 -3.79 12.54 46.37
CA SER A 625 -2.49 13.14 46.06
C SER A 625 -1.46 12.10 45.61
N ALA A 626 -1.39 10.93 46.27
CA ALA A 626 -0.45 9.87 45.91
C ALA A 626 -0.71 9.33 44.50
N VAL A 627 -1.97 9.09 44.13
CA VAL A 627 -2.37 8.57 42.82
C VAL A 627 -2.11 9.59 41.70
N LEU A 628 -2.45 10.86 41.92
CA LEU A 628 -2.20 11.94 40.94
C LEU A 628 -0.70 12.23 40.77
N THR A 629 0.08 12.12 41.86
CA THR A 629 1.54 12.32 41.81
C THR A 629 2.25 11.18 41.08
N GLU A 630 1.74 9.95 41.21
CA GLU A 630 2.25 8.80 40.45
C GLU A 630 1.85 8.81 38.97
N GLY A 631 0.95 9.72 38.56
CA GLY A 631 0.63 9.96 37.16
C GLY A 631 -0.19 8.84 36.49
N VAL A 632 -0.73 7.89 37.26
CA VAL A 632 -1.62 6.85 36.69
C VAL A 632 -2.99 7.40 36.30
N LEU A 633 -3.47 8.41 37.02
CA LEU A 633 -4.67 9.19 36.71
C LEU A 633 -4.29 10.65 36.50
N GLU A 634 -4.88 11.27 35.49
CA GLU A 634 -4.68 12.68 35.15
C GLU A 634 -6.04 13.42 35.12
N PRO A 635 -6.07 14.72 35.45
CA PRO A 635 -7.27 15.53 35.31
C PRO A 635 -7.76 15.56 33.85
N ALA A 636 -9.05 15.33 33.63
CA ALA A 636 -9.65 15.39 32.31
C ALA A 636 -11.08 15.96 32.39
N GLY A 637 -11.27 17.18 31.89
CA GLY A 637 -12.53 17.92 32.03
C GLY A 637 -12.94 18.07 33.51
N ASP A 638 -14.17 17.67 33.83
CA ASP A 638 -14.74 17.72 35.19
C ASP A 638 -14.38 16.49 36.07
N GLY A 639 -13.51 15.60 35.56
CA GLY A 639 -13.13 14.36 36.22
C GLY A 639 -11.66 13.99 36.00
N PHE A 640 -11.41 12.69 35.97
CA PHE A 640 -10.08 12.11 35.83
C PHE A 640 -10.10 10.92 34.86
N ARG A 641 -9.00 10.68 34.17
CA ARG A 641 -8.81 9.52 33.28
C ARG A 641 -7.47 8.87 33.56
N PHE A 642 -7.32 7.63 33.15
CA PHE A 642 -6.00 6.98 33.13
C PHE A 642 -5.11 7.69 32.11
N ALA A 643 -3.84 7.92 32.47
CA ALA A 643 -2.89 8.63 31.61
C ALA A 643 -2.61 7.85 30.32
N ASP A 644 -2.49 6.52 30.43
CA ASP A 644 -2.25 5.62 29.31
C ASP A 644 -3.53 4.92 28.86
N GLU A 645 -4.04 5.31 27.70
CA GLU A 645 -5.30 4.79 27.14
C GLU A 645 -5.31 3.26 26.99
N GLU A 646 -4.25 2.68 26.43
CA GLU A 646 -4.22 1.23 26.18
C GLU A 646 -4.19 0.40 27.48
N PHE A 647 -3.45 0.88 28.49
CA PHE A 647 -3.41 0.28 29.82
C PHE A 647 -4.78 0.40 30.51
N ALA A 648 -5.43 1.56 30.36
CA ALA A 648 -6.78 1.79 30.84
C ALA A 648 -7.78 0.81 30.21
N ASP A 649 -7.74 0.66 28.89
CA ASP A 649 -8.63 -0.24 28.15
C ASP A 649 -8.44 -1.69 28.57
N TRP A 650 -7.19 -2.12 28.80
CA TRP A 650 -6.90 -3.46 29.34
C TRP A 650 -7.46 -3.66 30.75
N LEU A 651 -7.31 -2.67 31.64
CA LEU A 651 -7.82 -2.76 33.01
C LEU A 651 -9.35 -2.71 33.07
N GLN A 652 -9.96 -1.91 32.20
CA GLN A 652 -11.41 -1.76 32.06
C GLN A 652 -12.04 -3.01 31.45
N GLY A 653 -11.40 -3.62 30.45
CA GLY A 653 -11.87 -4.86 29.81
C GLY A 653 -12.10 -6.00 30.81
N ARG A 654 -11.34 -6.05 31.91
CA ARG A 654 -11.52 -7.05 32.98
C ARG A 654 -12.82 -6.94 33.76
N HIS A 655 -13.42 -5.76 33.78
CA HIS A 655 -14.65 -5.48 34.51
C HIS A 655 -15.86 -5.30 33.60
N LEU A 656 -15.66 -5.40 32.28
CA LEU A 656 -16.73 -5.27 31.31
C LEU A 656 -17.57 -6.54 31.28
N ASP A 657 -18.89 -6.41 31.41
CA ASP A 657 -19.82 -7.48 31.07
C ASP A 657 -19.87 -7.60 29.53
N LEU A 658 -19.06 -8.53 29.01
CA LEU A 658 -18.85 -8.70 27.58
C LEU A 658 -20.16 -9.08 26.86
N ASP A 659 -20.95 -9.99 27.41
CA ASP A 659 -22.15 -10.50 26.76
C ASP A 659 -23.24 -9.42 26.72
N ALA A 660 -23.45 -8.70 27.83
CA ALA A 660 -24.37 -7.55 27.84
C ALA A 660 -23.92 -6.41 26.90
N SER A 661 -22.61 -6.21 26.77
CA SER A 661 -22.03 -5.19 25.88
C SER A 661 -22.22 -5.55 24.41
N LEU A 662 -21.96 -6.80 24.01
CA LEU A 662 -22.18 -7.27 22.63
C LEU A 662 -23.66 -7.23 22.25
N GLU A 663 -24.55 -7.64 23.16
CA GLU A 663 -26.01 -7.54 22.97
C GLU A 663 -26.44 -6.09 22.70
N THR A 664 -25.91 -5.13 23.47
CA THR A 664 -26.25 -3.70 23.35
C THR A 664 -25.67 -3.06 22.09
N LEU A 665 -24.39 -3.32 21.79
CA LEU A 665 -23.66 -2.66 20.70
C LEU A 665 -23.96 -3.26 19.33
N VAL A 666 -24.25 -4.57 19.26
CA VAL A 666 -24.35 -5.31 18.00
C VAL A 666 -25.78 -5.78 17.75
N HIS A 667 -26.43 -6.44 18.71
CA HIS A 667 -27.68 -7.18 18.46
C HIS A 667 -28.96 -6.36 18.63
N ARG A 668 -29.00 -5.38 19.55
CA ARG A 668 -30.19 -4.51 19.76
C ARG A 668 -30.17 -3.20 18.97
N GLY A 669 -29.05 -2.91 18.30
CA GLY A 669 -28.90 -1.85 17.30
C GLY A 669 -29.71 -0.57 17.54
N ASN A 670 -29.59 0.08 18.70
CA ASN A 670 -30.21 1.38 18.99
C ASN A 670 -31.68 1.56 18.52
N GLU A 671 -32.47 0.48 18.44
CA GLU A 671 -33.88 0.55 18.09
C GLU A 671 -34.66 1.03 19.33
N GLY A 672 -34.77 2.35 19.44
CA GLY A 672 -35.69 3.02 20.36
C GLY A 672 -35.16 3.31 21.76
N ALA A 673 -34.34 4.36 21.91
CA ALA A 673 -34.40 5.32 23.03
C ALA A 673 -33.27 6.35 22.90
N ALA A 674 -33.53 7.59 23.34
CA ALA A 674 -32.54 8.65 23.53
C ALA A 674 -31.56 8.35 24.70
N ALA A 675 -31.02 7.13 24.75
CA ALA A 675 -30.03 6.67 25.71
C ALA A 675 -28.61 6.84 25.14
N VAL A 676 -27.65 7.12 26.03
CA VAL A 676 -26.25 7.45 25.73
C VAL A 676 -25.62 6.44 24.75
N THR A 677 -25.39 6.84 23.51
CA THR A 677 -24.64 6.04 22.53
C THR A 677 -23.17 5.94 22.95
N VAL A 678 -22.64 4.72 23.03
CA VAL A 678 -21.22 4.49 23.30
C VAL A 678 -20.41 5.01 22.10
N PRO A 679 -19.49 5.96 22.29
CA PRO A 679 -18.68 6.47 21.17
C PRO A 679 -17.76 5.39 20.59
N ARG A 680 -17.55 5.42 19.27
CA ARG A 680 -16.71 4.47 18.53
C ARG A 680 -15.26 4.36 19.04
N HIS A 681 -14.70 5.46 19.51
CA HIS A 681 -13.36 5.49 20.11
C HIS A 681 -13.26 4.72 21.45
N ARG A 682 -14.38 4.25 22.02
CA ARG A 682 -14.43 3.38 23.20
C ARG A 682 -14.45 1.90 22.86
N ILE A 683 -13.96 1.54 21.68
CA ILE A 683 -13.82 0.15 21.25
C ILE A 683 -12.78 -0.65 22.06
N GLY A 684 -11.75 0.03 22.56
CA GLY A 684 -10.61 -0.57 23.25
C GLY A 684 -10.96 -1.52 24.40
N PRO A 685 -11.79 -1.12 25.39
CA PRO A 685 -12.18 -2.00 26.49
C PRO A 685 -12.92 -3.27 26.04
N VAL A 686 -13.74 -3.17 24.98
CA VAL A 686 -14.49 -4.32 24.44
C VAL A 686 -13.55 -5.30 23.75
N VAL A 687 -12.60 -4.80 22.96
CA VAL A 687 -11.55 -5.62 22.34
C VAL A 687 -10.68 -6.28 23.41
N GLN A 688 -10.31 -5.56 24.46
CA GLN A 688 -9.53 -6.13 25.57
C GLN A 688 -10.32 -7.21 26.32
N ALA A 689 -11.62 -7.02 26.55
CA ALA A 689 -12.49 -8.04 27.14
C ALA A 689 -12.57 -9.30 26.25
N LEU A 690 -12.65 -9.16 24.93
CA LEU A 690 -12.60 -10.28 23.97
C LEU A 690 -11.26 -11.03 24.03
N LEU A 691 -10.14 -10.31 24.03
CA LEU A 691 -8.80 -10.93 24.14
C LEU A 691 -8.62 -11.67 25.48
N GLN A 692 -9.06 -11.06 26.58
CA GLN A 692 -9.03 -11.66 27.92
C GLN A 692 -9.97 -12.87 28.04
N CYS A 693 -11.10 -12.88 27.33
CA CYS A 693 -11.99 -14.04 27.25
C CYS A 693 -11.25 -15.27 26.70
N SER A 694 -10.42 -15.10 25.67
CA SER A 694 -9.61 -16.21 25.15
C SER A 694 -8.55 -16.68 26.13
N GLU A 695 -7.93 -15.77 26.89
CA GLU A 695 -6.93 -16.13 27.91
C GLU A 695 -7.56 -16.86 29.10
N ALA A 696 -8.76 -16.44 29.53
CA ALA A 696 -9.40 -16.95 30.74
C ALA A 696 -10.28 -18.18 30.51
N ALA A 697 -11.04 -18.23 29.40
CA ALA A 697 -12.03 -19.27 29.10
C ALA A 697 -11.67 -20.15 27.89
N GLY A 698 -10.55 -19.87 27.22
CA GLY A 698 -10.07 -20.62 26.06
C GLY A 698 -10.59 -20.09 24.71
N PRO A 699 -10.01 -20.58 23.60
CA PRO A 699 -10.32 -20.09 22.25
C PRO A 699 -11.75 -20.41 21.81
N GLU A 700 -12.35 -21.52 22.26
CA GLU A 700 -13.73 -21.88 21.92
C GLU A 700 -14.73 -20.86 22.45
N ALA A 701 -14.52 -20.35 23.67
CA ALA A 701 -15.39 -19.35 24.30
C ALA A 701 -15.35 -18.01 23.57
N LEU A 702 -14.18 -17.60 23.05
CA LEU A 702 -14.06 -16.42 22.20
C LEU A 702 -14.69 -16.68 20.83
N GLN A 703 -14.46 -17.84 20.22
CA GLN A 703 -15.01 -18.19 18.91
C GLN A 703 -16.55 -18.14 18.91
N GLN A 704 -17.21 -18.63 19.97
CA GLN A 704 -18.66 -18.58 20.12
C GLN A 704 -19.22 -17.15 20.14
N ARG A 705 -18.44 -16.18 20.62
CA ARG A 705 -18.81 -14.75 20.66
C ARG A 705 -18.49 -14.01 19.36
N LEU A 706 -17.43 -14.41 18.66
CA LEU A 706 -17.04 -13.81 17.37
C LEU A 706 -17.92 -14.29 16.22
N LEU A 707 -18.40 -15.53 16.24
CA LEU A 707 -19.17 -16.11 15.15
C LEU A 707 -20.47 -15.34 14.83
N PRO A 708 -21.30 -14.91 15.81
CA PRO A 708 -22.47 -14.08 15.54
C PRO A 708 -22.14 -12.71 14.94
N LEU A 709 -20.92 -12.19 15.14
CA LEU A 709 -20.53 -10.90 14.57
C LEU A 709 -20.40 -10.97 13.05
N THR A 710 -20.02 -12.13 12.49
CA THR A 710 -19.80 -12.27 11.03
C THR A 710 -21.07 -12.05 10.23
N SER A 711 -22.25 -12.40 10.76
CA SER A 711 -23.52 -12.15 10.07
C SER A 711 -23.91 -10.67 10.08
N VAL A 712 -23.64 -9.97 11.19
CA VAL A 712 -23.97 -8.55 11.36
C VAL A 712 -23.04 -7.64 10.56
N CYS A 713 -21.77 -8.03 10.36
CA CYS A 713 -20.79 -7.27 9.58
C CYS A 713 -21.24 -6.95 8.15
N PHE A 714 -22.02 -7.84 7.52
CA PHE A 714 -22.47 -7.74 6.13
C PHE A 714 -23.94 -7.38 5.99
N ALA A 715 -24.60 -6.96 7.08
CA ALA A 715 -25.99 -6.50 7.02
C ALA A 715 -26.14 -5.32 6.05
N SER A 716 -27.23 -5.31 5.27
CA SER A 716 -27.49 -4.28 4.26
C SER A 716 -27.73 -2.92 4.92
N GLY A 717 -26.78 -1.98 4.73
CA GLY A 717 -26.83 -0.62 5.27
C GLY A 717 -25.66 -0.35 6.24
N ARG A 718 -25.11 0.88 6.24
CA ARG A 718 -24.06 1.29 7.19
C ARG A 718 -24.67 1.54 8.58
N THR A 719 -25.12 0.49 9.25
CA THR A 719 -25.64 0.58 10.63
C THR A 719 -24.50 0.68 11.64
N GLU A 720 -24.78 1.26 12.81
CA GLU A 720 -23.80 1.33 13.90
C GLU A 720 -23.41 -0.08 14.37
N SER A 721 -24.36 -1.02 14.40
CA SER A 721 -24.11 -2.44 14.69
C SER A 721 -23.13 -3.09 13.73
N ALA A 722 -23.26 -2.85 12.41
CA ALA A 722 -22.34 -3.40 11.41
C ALA A 722 -20.93 -2.82 11.58
N TRP A 723 -20.81 -1.54 11.95
CA TRP A 723 -19.53 -0.94 12.30
C TRP A 723 -18.90 -1.61 13.53
N TRP A 724 -19.65 -1.76 14.63
CA TRP A 724 -19.16 -2.43 15.84
C TRP A 724 -18.75 -3.88 15.58
N ALA A 725 -19.61 -4.67 14.92
CA ALA A 725 -19.32 -6.06 14.60
C ALA A 725 -18.04 -6.21 13.78
N SER A 726 -17.89 -5.40 12.72
CA SER A 726 -16.72 -5.49 11.83
C SER A 726 -15.44 -5.04 12.51
N ARG A 727 -15.48 -3.96 13.30
CA ARG A 727 -14.30 -3.43 14.00
C ARG A 727 -13.88 -4.30 15.18
N LEU A 728 -14.82 -4.83 15.97
CA LEU A 728 -14.51 -5.75 17.06
C LEU A 728 -13.86 -7.04 16.52
N LEU A 729 -14.42 -7.58 15.43
CA LEU A 729 -13.89 -8.77 14.79
C LEU A 729 -12.49 -8.52 14.20
N LEU A 730 -12.33 -7.41 13.47
CA LEU A 730 -11.05 -6.98 12.89
C LEU A 730 -9.96 -6.82 13.96
N GLU A 731 -10.23 -6.01 14.99
CA GLU A 731 -9.24 -5.68 16.02
C GLU A 731 -8.91 -6.88 16.90
N THR A 732 -9.88 -7.75 17.20
CA THR A 732 -9.64 -8.96 18.01
C THR A 732 -8.80 -9.97 17.26
N VAL A 733 -9.17 -10.31 16.01
CA VAL A 733 -8.48 -11.33 15.21
C VAL A 733 -7.05 -10.92 14.85
N LEU A 734 -6.78 -9.62 14.65
CA LEU A 734 -5.42 -9.13 14.39
C LEU A 734 -4.52 -9.15 15.63
N ARG A 735 -5.08 -9.33 16.84
CA ARG A 735 -4.35 -9.22 18.10
C ARG A 735 -4.23 -10.53 18.87
N VAL A 736 -4.91 -11.60 18.42
CA VAL A 736 -4.66 -12.94 18.95
C VAL A 736 -3.32 -13.46 18.44
N PRO A 737 -2.53 -14.16 19.28
CA PRO A 737 -1.21 -14.65 18.89
C PRO A 737 -1.27 -15.78 17.85
N ASP A 738 -2.36 -16.56 17.85
CA ASP A 738 -2.64 -17.62 16.89
C ASP A 738 -4.12 -17.52 16.47
N ALA A 739 -4.38 -17.33 15.18
CA ALA A 739 -5.74 -17.24 14.65
C ALA A 739 -6.31 -18.60 14.19
N GLN A 740 -5.53 -19.69 14.24
CA GLN A 740 -5.94 -21.02 13.81
C GLN A 740 -7.20 -21.56 14.53
N PRO A 741 -7.38 -21.38 15.86
CA PRO A 741 -8.59 -21.83 16.54
C PRO A 741 -9.86 -21.19 15.97
N TYR A 742 -9.78 -19.96 15.45
CA TYR A 742 -10.93 -19.21 14.94
C TYR A 742 -11.21 -19.48 13.44
N SER A 743 -10.69 -20.57 12.89
CA SER A 743 -10.84 -20.96 11.48
C SER A 743 -12.30 -20.96 10.98
N ARG A 744 -13.27 -21.31 11.82
CA ARG A 744 -14.70 -21.25 11.47
C ARG A 744 -15.17 -19.82 11.24
N VAL A 745 -14.77 -18.88 12.09
CA VAL A 745 -15.11 -17.46 11.97
C VAL A 745 -14.50 -16.89 10.69
N LEU A 746 -13.23 -17.24 10.41
CA LEU A 746 -12.53 -16.78 9.21
C LEU A 746 -13.11 -17.38 7.93
N ARG A 747 -13.50 -18.67 7.94
CA ARG A 747 -14.22 -19.30 6.82
C ARG A 747 -15.53 -18.60 6.54
N GLU A 748 -16.33 -18.32 7.57
CA GLU A 748 -17.62 -17.62 7.44
C GLU A 748 -17.47 -16.19 6.90
N LEU A 749 -16.38 -15.49 7.24
CA LEU A 749 -16.02 -14.21 6.60
C LEU A 749 -15.66 -14.40 5.13
N ALA A 750 -14.78 -15.36 4.82
CA ALA A 750 -14.29 -15.61 3.48
C ALA A 750 -15.42 -16.01 2.52
N GLU A 751 -16.36 -16.85 2.97
CA GLU A 751 -17.53 -17.27 2.20
C GLU A 751 -18.48 -16.09 1.91
N ARG A 752 -18.70 -15.19 2.89
CA ARG A 752 -19.54 -13.99 2.69
C ARG A 752 -18.92 -13.00 1.70
N ILE A 753 -17.61 -12.78 1.78
CA ILE A 753 -16.88 -11.95 0.83
C ILE A 753 -16.98 -12.57 -0.58
N GLY A 754 -16.65 -13.85 -0.71
CA GLY A 754 -16.73 -14.58 -1.99
C GLY A 754 -18.14 -14.68 -2.58
N GLY A 755 -19.18 -14.65 -1.74
CA GLY A 755 -20.58 -14.65 -2.14
C GLY A 755 -21.12 -13.31 -2.67
N GLY A 756 -20.27 -12.30 -2.87
CA GLY A 756 -20.66 -10.97 -3.34
C GLY A 756 -20.84 -9.93 -2.24
N GLY A 757 -20.46 -10.25 -0.99
CA GLY A 757 -20.38 -9.27 0.08
C GLY A 757 -19.27 -8.24 -0.18
N ARG A 758 -19.51 -6.96 0.13
CA ARG A 758 -18.46 -5.94 0.09
C ARG A 758 -17.34 -6.34 1.05
N THR A 759 -16.09 -6.32 0.58
CA THR A 759 -14.90 -6.63 1.40
C THR A 759 -14.83 -5.78 2.67
N GLY A 760 -15.27 -4.52 2.59
CA GLY A 760 -15.33 -3.61 3.73
C GLY A 760 -13.95 -3.44 4.36
N VAL A 761 -13.83 -3.70 5.66
CA VAL A 761 -12.55 -3.65 6.39
C VAL A 761 -11.71 -4.92 6.24
N PHE A 762 -12.23 -5.99 5.62
CA PHE A 762 -11.59 -7.31 5.51
C PHE A 762 -10.96 -7.54 4.12
N GLY A 763 -10.29 -6.51 3.59
CA GLY A 763 -9.58 -6.58 2.31
C GLY A 763 -8.28 -7.40 2.35
N PRO A 764 -7.52 -7.47 1.26
CA PRO A 764 -6.30 -8.30 1.17
C PRO A 764 -5.24 -8.01 2.25
N TRP A 765 -5.08 -6.75 2.67
CA TRP A 765 -4.18 -6.37 3.76
C TRP A 765 -4.50 -7.09 5.08
N PHE A 766 -5.78 -7.32 5.39
CA PHE A 766 -6.21 -8.00 6.61
C PHE A 766 -5.71 -9.45 6.61
N TRP A 767 -5.95 -10.15 5.51
CA TRP A 767 -5.52 -11.54 5.35
C TRP A 767 -4.00 -11.69 5.32
N ARG A 768 -3.27 -10.69 4.79
CA ARG A 768 -1.81 -10.64 4.89
C ARG A 768 -1.36 -10.55 6.36
N ALA A 769 -2.00 -9.69 7.15
CA ALA A 769 -1.63 -9.42 8.54
C ALA A 769 -2.04 -10.51 9.56
N ILE A 770 -3.04 -11.35 9.28
CA ILE A 770 -3.48 -12.39 10.22
C ILE A 770 -2.38 -13.46 10.43
N ALA A 771 -2.16 -13.82 11.69
CA ALA A 771 -1.29 -14.94 12.10
C ALA A 771 -1.96 -16.30 11.80
N LEU A 772 -1.75 -16.81 10.59
CA LEU A 772 -2.21 -18.12 10.14
C LEU A 772 -1.14 -18.81 9.30
N PRO A 773 -0.99 -20.15 9.38
CA PRO A 773 -0.15 -20.91 8.47
C PRO A 773 -0.53 -20.67 7.00
N ALA A 774 0.46 -20.58 6.12
CA ALA A 774 0.26 -20.28 4.69
C ALA A 774 -0.77 -21.21 4.03
N ALA A 775 -0.76 -22.50 4.38
CA ALA A 775 -1.71 -23.48 3.85
C ALA A 775 -3.18 -23.13 4.19
N ARG A 776 -3.47 -22.80 5.45
CA ARG A 776 -4.83 -22.42 5.89
C ARG A 776 -5.26 -21.08 5.31
N LYS A 777 -4.34 -20.12 5.24
CA LYS A 777 -4.60 -18.81 4.64
C LYS A 777 -4.94 -18.95 3.15
N THR A 778 -4.21 -19.80 2.43
CA THR A 778 -4.46 -20.12 1.01
C THR A 778 -5.84 -20.72 0.79
N GLU A 779 -6.25 -21.72 1.58
CA GLU A 779 -7.60 -22.31 1.51
C GLU A 779 -8.73 -21.28 1.69
N LEU A 780 -8.54 -20.29 2.57
CA LEU A 780 -9.51 -19.22 2.81
C LEU A 780 -9.52 -18.21 1.66
N LEU A 781 -8.34 -17.83 1.14
CA LEU A 781 -8.21 -16.93 -0.01
C LEU A 781 -8.91 -17.49 -1.25
N ARG A 782 -8.85 -18.81 -1.48
CA ARG A 782 -9.63 -19.52 -2.52
C ARG A 782 -11.11 -19.14 -2.51
N LEU A 783 -11.69 -18.98 -1.32
CA LEU A 783 -13.12 -18.71 -1.18
C LEU A 783 -13.47 -17.27 -1.60
N MET A 784 -12.53 -16.34 -1.47
CA MET A 784 -12.70 -14.91 -1.71
C MET A 784 -12.28 -14.44 -3.10
N LEU A 785 -11.52 -15.23 -3.86
CA LEU A 785 -11.13 -14.90 -5.24
C LEU A 785 -12.29 -14.45 -6.15
N PRO A 786 -13.52 -14.98 -6.04
CA PRO A 786 -14.66 -14.46 -6.80
C PRO A 786 -14.96 -12.97 -6.56
N ALA A 787 -14.56 -12.42 -5.41
CA ALA A 787 -14.71 -11.02 -5.05
C ALA A 787 -13.58 -10.11 -5.56
N ASP A 788 -12.54 -10.67 -6.19
CA ASP A 788 -11.47 -9.87 -6.77
C ASP A 788 -12.01 -8.99 -7.92
N PRO A 789 -11.63 -7.70 -7.96
CA PRO A 789 -11.97 -6.85 -9.08
C PRO A 789 -11.29 -7.34 -10.37
N PRO A 790 -11.90 -7.11 -11.54
CA PRO A 790 -11.27 -7.43 -12.83
C PRO A 790 -9.94 -6.71 -12.96
N HIS A 791 -8.96 -7.36 -13.59
CA HIS A 791 -7.66 -6.76 -13.87
C HIS A 791 -7.83 -5.51 -14.75
N SER A 792 -7.35 -4.35 -14.26
CA SER A 792 -7.25 -3.13 -15.06
C SER A 792 -5.98 -3.19 -15.90
N SER A 793 -6.10 -3.02 -17.21
CA SER A 793 -4.97 -2.96 -18.15
C SER A 793 -4.28 -1.58 -18.20
N ASP A 794 -4.71 -0.62 -17.37
CA ASP A 794 -4.12 0.72 -17.29
C ASP A 794 -2.95 0.71 -16.28
N ASP A 795 -1.88 1.44 -16.58
CA ASP A 795 -0.63 1.61 -15.79
C ASP A 795 -0.81 2.15 -14.34
N ASP A 796 -2.04 2.21 -13.82
CA ASP A 796 -2.31 2.43 -12.39
C ASP A 796 -2.32 1.05 -11.71
N PRO A 797 -1.40 0.76 -10.78
CA PRO A 797 -1.50 -0.44 -9.95
C PRO A 797 -2.83 -0.33 -9.19
N GLY A 798 -3.83 -1.05 -9.67
CA GLY A 798 -5.13 -1.10 -9.05
C GLY A 798 -5.04 -1.57 -7.59
N PRO A 799 -6.12 -1.44 -6.80
CA PRO A 799 -6.10 -1.89 -5.42
C PRO A 799 -5.65 -3.35 -5.32
N CYS A 800 -4.80 -3.67 -4.34
CA CYS A 800 -4.35 -5.04 -4.11
C CYS A 800 -5.54 -6.01 -4.11
N ARG A 801 -5.35 -7.18 -4.72
CA ARG A 801 -6.35 -8.24 -4.84
C ARG A 801 -6.00 -9.42 -3.93
N PHE A 802 -6.97 -10.29 -3.66
CA PHE A 802 -6.74 -11.51 -2.88
C PHE A 802 -5.78 -12.46 -3.63
N ILE A 803 -5.83 -12.50 -4.96
CA ILE A 803 -4.89 -13.29 -5.77
C ILE A 803 -3.43 -12.87 -5.57
N ASP A 804 -3.16 -11.57 -5.37
CA ASP A 804 -1.81 -11.07 -5.17
C ASP A 804 -1.25 -11.56 -3.81
N VAL A 805 -2.11 -11.69 -2.79
CA VAL A 805 -1.72 -12.30 -1.49
C VAL A 805 -1.39 -13.78 -1.63
N VAL A 806 -2.09 -14.51 -2.51
CA VAL A 806 -1.75 -15.92 -2.80
C VAL A 806 -0.39 -16.00 -3.50
N GLY A 807 -0.09 -15.07 -4.41
CA GLY A 807 1.23 -14.94 -5.04
C GLY A 807 2.35 -14.70 -4.02
N ASP A 808 2.15 -13.79 -3.07
CA ASP A 808 3.11 -13.52 -1.97
C ASP A 808 3.38 -14.79 -1.15
N LEU A 809 2.32 -15.53 -0.80
CA LEU A 809 2.43 -16.78 -0.04
C LEU A 809 3.12 -17.89 -0.84
N LEU A 810 2.83 -17.99 -2.14
CA LEU A 810 3.47 -18.95 -3.04
C LEU A 810 4.97 -18.66 -3.20
N ALA A 811 5.36 -17.39 -3.27
CA ALA A 811 6.76 -16.99 -3.32
C ALA A 811 7.50 -17.30 -2.00
N ALA A 812 6.86 -17.09 -0.85
CA ALA A 812 7.45 -17.32 0.46
C ALA A 812 7.53 -18.81 0.83
N GLU A 813 6.46 -19.58 0.61
CA GLU A 813 6.33 -20.99 1.01
C GLU A 813 5.82 -21.88 -0.13
N PRO A 814 6.58 -22.03 -1.24
CA PRO A 814 6.10 -22.72 -2.44
C PRO A 814 5.69 -24.17 -2.17
N ARG A 815 6.42 -24.86 -1.28
CA ARG A 815 6.17 -26.26 -0.95
C ARG A 815 4.83 -26.50 -0.26
N ALA A 816 4.31 -25.51 0.48
CA ALA A 816 3.04 -25.60 1.18
C ALA A 816 1.87 -25.17 0.29
N VAL A 817 2.08 -24.22 -0.62
CA VAL A 817 1.02 -23.58 -1.42
C VAL A 817 0.75 -24.33 -2.74
N GLN A 818 1.78 -24.85 -3.41
CA GLN A 818 1.61 -25.55 -4.71
C GLN A 818 0.61 -26.73 -4.68
N PRO A 819 0.62 -27.63 -3.67
CA PRO A 819 -0.36 -28.72 -3.61
C PRO A 819 -1.80 -28.21 -3.53
N LEU A 820 -2.01 -27.09 -2.83
CA LEU A 820 -3.32 -26.48 -2.68
C LEU A 820 -3.80 -25.88 -4.01
N LEU A 821 -2.92 -25.19 -4.75
CA LEU A 821 -3.26 -24.64 -6.06
C LEU A 821 -3.61 -25.72 -7.08
N CYS A 822 -2.90 -26.85 -7.08
CA CYS A 822 -3.27 -27.99 -7.94
C CYS A 822 -4.66 -28.54 -7.58
N ALA A 823 -5.01 -28.57 -6.29
CA ALA A 823 -6.35 -28.97 -5.85
C ALA A 823 -7.45 -27.96 -6.25
N TRP A 824 -7.10 -26.75 -6.71
CA TRP A 824 -8.05 -25.74 -7.18
C TRP A 824 -8.43 -25.89 -8.65
N PHE A 825 -7.77 -26.77 -9.41
CA PHE A 825 -8.10 -26.96 -10.83
C PHE A 825 -9.54 -27.40 -11.10
N THR A 826 -10.22 -27.96 -10.09
CA THR A 826 -11.64 -28.33 -10.16
C THR A 826 -12.60 -27.18 -9.81
N ASP A 827 -12.09 -26.03 -9.36
CA ASP A 827 -12.90 -24.88 -8.92
C ASP A 827 -13.29 -23.97 -10.08
N ARG A 828 -14.52 -24.12 -10.55
CA ARG A 828 -15.07 -23.38 -11.70
C ARG A 828 -15.74 -22.06 -11.33
N ARG A 829 -15.64 -21.59 -10.08
CA ARG A 829 -16.23 -20.30 -9.69
C ARG A 829 -15.54 -19.16 -10.45
N SER A 830 -16.34 -18.29 -11.06
CA SER A 830 -15.85 -17.15 -11.85
C SER A 830 -15.32 -16.03 -10.96
N LEU A 831 -14.25 -15.37 -11.40
CA LEU A 831 -13.75 -14.11 -10.83
C LEU A 831 -14.57 -12.93 -11.36
N GLY A 832 -14.53 -11.80 -10.64
CA GLY A 832 -15.27 -10.59 -11.00
C GLY A 832 -14.97 -10.13 -12.43
N CYS A 833 -15.99 -10.11 -13.29
CA CYS A 833 -15.90 -9.65 -14.68
C CYS A 833 -16.50 -8.26 -14.84
N ARG A 834 -15.90 -7.42 -15.70
CA ARG A 834 -16.41 -6.06 -15.99
C ARG A 834 -17.80 -6.16 -16.64
N ALA A 835 -18.82 -5.61 -15.99
CA ALA A 835 -20.16 -5.50 -16.56
C ALA A 835 -20.09 -4.68 -17.86
N GLY A 836 -20.29 -5.33 -19.02
CA GLY A 836 -20.30 -4.67 -20.33
C GLY A 836 -19.50 -5.35 -21.44
N SER A 837 -18.65 -6.35 -21.14
CA SER A 837 -18.05 -7.18 -22.19
C SER A 837 -19.12 -8.07 -22.83
N ARG A 838 -19.64 -7.65 -23.98
CA ARG A 838 -20.56 -8.45 -24.82
C ARG A 838 -19.84 -9.56 -25.59
N THR A 839 -18.52 -9.67 -25.45
CA THR A 839 -17.72 -10.78 -25.96
C THR A 839 -17.62 -11.87 -24.90
N GLY A 840 -18.37 -12.96 -25.10
CA GLY A 840 -18.14 -14.28 -24.50
C GLY A 840 -18.35 -14.40 -22.99
N ALA A 841 -19.59 -14.66 -22.55
CA ALA A 841 -19.86 -15.18 -21.21
C ALA A 841 -19.19 -16.55 -20.92
N GLU A 842 -18.61 -17.19 -21.94
CA GLU A 842 -17.97 -18.51 -21.87
C GLU A 842 -16.48 -18.47 -21.49
N SER A 843 -15.83 -17.30 -21.37
CA SER A 843 -14.38 -17.18 -21.08
C SER A 843 -14.04 -16.31 -19.86
N ALA A 844 -14.95 -16.18 -18.89
CA ALA A 844 -14.64 -15.51 -17.64
C ALA A 844 -13.54 -16.28 -16.88
N PRO A 845 -12.48 -15.60 -16.37
CA PRO A 845 -11.46 -16.26 -15.57
C PRO A 845 -12.10 -16.93 -14.35
N THR A 846 -11.71 -18.17 -14.09
CA THR A 846 -12.14 -18.98 -12.95
C THR A 846 -11.03 -19.14 -11.93
N VAL A 847 -11.38 -19.57 -10.71
CA VAL A 847 -10.39 -19.90 -9.67
C VAL A 847 -9.36 -20.92 -10.18
N ALA A 848 -9.79 -21.92 -10.96
CA ALA A 848 -8.91 -22.87 -11.63
C ALA A 848 -7.90 -22.20 -12.57
N SER A 849 -8.37 -21.30 -13.45
CA SER A 849 -7.47 -20.57 -14.38
C SER A 849 -6.53 -19.61 -13.64
N ALA A 850 -6.97 -19.01 -12.53
CA ALA A 850 -6.13 -18.16 -11.70
C ALA A 850 -5.03 -18.97 -10.99
N ALA A 851 -5.35 -20.18 -10.51
CA ALA A 851 -4.38 -21.10 -9.93
C ALA A 851 -3.33 -21.53 -10.98
N GLN A 852 -3.77 -21.87 -12.20
CA GLN A 852 -2.86 -22.19 -13.31
C GLN A 852 -1.92 -21.02 -13.62
N ALA A 853 -2.47 -19.81 -13.75
CA ALA A 853 -1.69 -18.60 -14.02
C ALA A 853 -0.66 -18.30 -12.91
N LEU A 854 -1.02 -18.46 -11.63
CA LEU A 854 -0.07 -18.30 -10.51
C LEU A 854 1.04 -19.35 -10.53
N LEU A 855 0.71 -20.61 -10.80
CA LEU A 855 1.70 -21.68 -10.90
C LEU A 855 2.66 -21.45 -12.07
N TYR A 856 2.18 -20.92 -13.19
CA TYR A 856 3.02 -20.51 -14.33
C TYR A 856 3.91 -19.30 -14.00
N ALA A 857 3.34 -18.26 -13.37
CA ALA A 857 4.07 -17.05 -13.00
C ALA A 857 5.20 -17.34 -11.99
N HIS A 858 4.97 -18.25 -11.05
CA HIS A 858 5.94 -18.68 -10.04
C HIS A 858 6.59 -20.04 -10.33
N ARG A 859 6.69 -20.45 -11.61
CA ARG A 859 7.20 -21.76 -12.03
C ARG A 859 8.60 -22.12 -11.52
N THR A 860 9.45 -21.10 -11.31
CA THR A 860 10.82 -21.26 -10.82
C THR A 860 10.90 -21.51 -9.31
N ALA A 861 9.81 -21.33 -8.57
CA ALA A 861 9.76 -21.61 -7.14
C ALA A 861 9.52 -23.11 -6.92
N ALA A 862 10.56 -23.86 -6.53
CA ALA A 862 10.49 -25.32 -6.31
C ALA A 862 9.96 -26.13 -7.53
N PRO A 863 10.55 -25.99 -8.74
CA PRO A 863 10.04 -26.58 -9.99
C PRO A 863 9.93 -28.11 -9.92
N GLY A 864 10.86 -28.78 -9.24
CA GLY A 864 10.82 -30.23 -9.09
C GLY A 864 9.58 -30.74 -8.35
N GLN A 865 9.10 -30.03 -7.34
CA GLN A 865 7.88 -30.37 -6.63
C GLN A 865 6.64 -30.03 -7.46
N LEU A 866 6.65 -28.88 -8.14
CA LEU A 866 5.56 -28.47 -9.02
C LEU A 866 5.26 -29.55 -10.07
N LEU A 867 6.29 -30.00 -10.80
CA LEU A 867 6.14 -31.03 -11.83
C LEU A 867 5.55 -32.34 -11.27
N ASP A 868 6.06 -32.77 -10.12
CA ASP A 868 5.57 -33.95 -9.40
C ASP A 868 4.09 -33.83 -9.02
N LEU A 869 3.65 -32.64 -8.58
CA LEU A 869 2.25 -32.36 -8.22
C LEU A 869 1.33 -32.26 -9.44
N LEU A 870 1.79 -31.68 -10.54
CA LEU A 870 1.01 -31.55 -11.77
C LEU A 870 0.67 -32.92 -12.36
N ILE A 871 1.64 -33.85 -12.36
CA ILE A 871 1.39 -35.24 -12.75
C ILE A 871 0.41 -35.92 -11.81
N ASP A 872 0.60 -35.76 -10.50
CA ASP A 872 -0.29 -36.39 -9.50
C ASP A 872 -1.73 -35.82 -9.56
N ALA A 873 -1.92 -34.60 -10.07
CA ALA A 873 -3.23 -33.96 -10.18
C ALA A 873 -4.13 -34.52 -11.29
N CYS A 874 -3.55 -35.11 -12.35
CA CYS A 874 -4.28 -35.70 -13.50
C CYS A 874 -5.40 -34.81 -14.05
N HIS A 875 -5.10 -33.53 -14.32
CA HIS A 875 -6.10 -32.54 -14.73
C HIS A 875 -5.70 -31.83 -16.03
N PRO A 876 -6.64 -31.48 -16.94
CA PRO A 876 -6.32 -30.78 -18.19
C PRO A 876 -5.45 -29.52 -18.04
N HIS A 877 -5.74 -28.66 -17.06
CA HIS A 877 -4.89 -27.50 -16.73
C HIS A 877 -3.45 -27.88 -16.31
N ALA A 878 -3.27 -29.03 -15.67
CA ALA A 878 -1.96 -29.52 -15.30
C ALA A 878 -1.19 -30.01 -16.54
N ASP A 879 -1.86 -30.70 -17.46
CA ASP A 879 -1.27 -31.17 -18.72
C ASP A 879 -0.88 -30.00 -19.64
N GLU A 880 -1.70 -28.95 -19.70
CA GLU A 880 -1.38 -27.71 -20.43
C GLU A 880 -0.11 -27.06 -19.85
N LEU A 881 -0.06 -26.88 -18.52
CA LEU A 881 1.10 -26.30 -17.85
C LEU A 881 2.36 -27.17 -18.02
N LEU A 882 2.25 -28.51 -17.93
CA LEU A 882 3.36 -29.43 -18.21
C LEU A 882 3.84 -29.33 -19.66
N GLY A 883 2.93 -29.10 -20.60
CA GLY A 883 3.24 -28.86 -22.01
C GLY A 883 4.04 -27.57 -22.24
N GLU A 884 3.64 -26.48 -21.59
CA GLU A 884 4.32 -25.17 -21.62
C GLU A 884 5.68 -25.22 -20.92
N LEU A 885 5.74 -25.75 -19.70
CA LEU A 885 6.99 -25.93 -18.95
C LEU A 885 7.97 -26.85 -19.68
N GLY A 886 7.49 -27.85 -20.41
CA GLY A 886 8.31 -28.69 -21.27
C GLY A 886 8.90 -27.97 -22.49
N GLN A 887 8.42 -26.77 -22.82
CA GLN A 887 9.01 -25.89 -23.85
C GLN A 887 10.01 -24.91 -23.24
N GLU A 888 9.65 -24.28 -22.12
CA GLU A 888 10.47 -23.23 -21.51
C GLU A 888 11.59 -23.76 -20.60
N GLU A 889 11.33 -24.82 -19.83
CA GLU A 889 12.25 -25.39 -18.83
C GLU A 889 12.54 -26.89 -19.06
N PRO A 890 13.06 -27.29 -20.24
CA PRO A 890 13.22 -28.70 -20.59
C PRO A 890 14.21 -29.46 -19.69
N ALA A 891 15.15 -28.76 -19.05
CA ALA A 891 16.13 -29.38 -18.14
C ALA A 891 15.48 -29.90 -16.84
N GLU A 892 14.55 -29.15 -16.25
CA GLU A 892 13.85 -29.58 -15.03
C GLU A 892 12.89 -30.73 -15.31
N LEU A 893 12.19 -30.69 -16.45
CA LEU A 893 11.30 -31.78 -16.85
C LEU A 893 12.08 -33.08 -17.13
N CYS A 894 13.27 -33.03 -17.72
CA CYS A 894 14.13 -34.22 -17.88
C CYS A 894 14.52 -34.83 -16.53
N ARG A 895 14.86 -34.00 -15.53
CA ARG A 895 15.16 -34.47 -14.17
C ARG A 895 13.92 -35.09 -13.51
N ALA A 896 12.74 -34.51 -13.72
CA ALA A 896 11.49 -35.05 -13.20
C ALA A 896 11.15 -36.41 -13.82
N VAL A 897 11.28 -36.55 -15.14
CA VAL A 897 11.10 -37.82 -15.86
C VAL A 897 12.01 -38.91 -15.33
N GLU A 898 13.28 -38.60 -15.06
CA GLU A 898 14.22 -39.55 -14.43
C GLU A 898 13.72 -39.99 -13.04
N ARG A 899 13.29 -39.05 -12.19
CA ARG A 899 12.73 -39.38 -10.87
C ARG A 899 11.46 -40.22 -10.98
N TRP A 900 10.55 -39.87 -11.89
CA TRP A 900 9.27 -40.55 -12.09
C TRP A 900 9.42 -41.98 -12.60
N ALA A 901 10.43 -42.24 -13.45
CA ALA A 901 10.74 -43.59 -13.92
C ALA A 901 11.15 -44.55 -12.77
N GLY A 902 11.80 -44.00 -11.74
CA GLY A 902 12.18 -44.74 -10.53
C GLY A 902 11.12 -44.80 -9.42
N ASP A 903 10.04 -44.03 -9.51
CA ASP A 903 8.96 -43.98 -8.50
C ASP A 903 8.19 -45.31 -8.44
N ASP A 904 7.53 -45.59 -7.32
CA ASP A 904 6.73 -46.82 -7.11
C ASP A 904 5.29 -46.72 -7.63
N ARG A 905 4.81 -45.52 -7.97
CA ARG A 905 3.49 -45.32 -8.59
C ARG A 905 3.51 -45.50 -10.11
N CYS A 906 2.61 -46.34 -10.61
CA CYS A 906 2.44 -46.62 -12.05
C CYS A 906 2.14 -45.37 -12.89
N LEU A 907 1.37 -44.43 -12.33
CA LEU A 907 1.02 -43.17 -12.99
C LEU A 907 2.27 -42.36 -13.40
N ARG A 908 3.21 -42.20 -12.46
CA ARG A 908 4.44 -41.43 -12.69
C ARG A 908 5.35 -42.14 -13.70
N ARG A 909 5.44 -43.47 -13.66
CA ARG A 909 6.20 -44.23 -14.66
C ARG A 909 5.60 -44.12 -16.07
N ALA A 910 4.28 -44.14 -16.18
CA ALA A 910 3.60 -43.88 -17.46
C ALA A 910 3.88 -42.46 -17.97
N ALA A 911 3.81 -41.45 -17.08
CA ALA A 911 4.17 -40.07 -17.40
C ALA A 911 5.64 -39.93 -17.84
N ALA A 912 6.57 -40.63 -17.17
CA ALA A 912 7.98 -40.65 -17.58
C ALA A 912 8.16 -41.18 -19.01
N ALA A 913 7.45 -42.24 -19.37
CA ALA A 913 7.47 -42.79 -20.73
C ALA A 913 6.93 -41.79 -21.76
N GLU A 914 5.80 -41.15 -21.46
CA GLU A 914 5.15 -40.19 -22.37
C GLU A 914 5.96 -38.89 -22.52
N TYR A 915 6.24 -38.19 -21.43
CA TYR A 915 6.96 -36.92 -21.46
C TYR A 915 8.43 -37.12 -21.86
N GLY A 916 9.03 -38.27 -21.53
CA GLY A 916 10.37 -38.64 -22.00
C GLY A 916 10.46 -38.68 -23.53
N LEU A 917 9.46 -39.28 -24.21
CA LEU A 917 9.41 -39.31 -25.68
C LEU A 917 9.16 -37.94 -26.30
N ARG A 918 8.27 -37.13 -25.71
CA ARG A 918 8.02 -35.74 -26.16
C ARG A 918 9.29 -34.90 -26.05
N LEU A 919 10.05 -35.07 -24.96
CA LEU A 919 11.33 -34.38 -24.74
C LEU A 919 12.43 -34.91 -25.66
N ALA A 920 12.46 -36.20 -25.98
CA ALA A 920 13.47 -36.79 -26.87
C ALA A 920 13.44 -36.19 -28.28
N VAL A 921 12.25 -35.92 -28.83
CA VAL A 921 12.11 -35.24 -30.13
C VAL A 921 12.72 -33.83 -30.09
N ARG A 922 12.65 -33.16 -28.93
CA ARG A 922 13.13 -31.79 -28.73
C ARG A 922 14.62 -31.71 -28.35
N ALA A 923 15.10 -32.65 -27.54
CA ALA A 923 16.48 -32.75 -27.08
C ALA A 923 17.49 -33.08 -28.21
N LEU A 924 16.99 -33.39 -29.41
CA LEU A 924 17.76 -33.65 -30.63
C LEU A 924 17.78 -32.47 -31.61
N ARG A 925 17.03 -31.38 -31.35
CA ARG A 925 17.12 -30.16 -32.15
C ARG A 925 18.21 -29.25 -31.57
N PRO A 926 19.22 -28.80 -32.36
CA PRO A 926 20.08 -27.71 -31.93
C PRO A 926 19.20 -26.48 -31.68
N ALA A 927 19.37 -25.83 -30.54
CA ALA A 927 18.65 -24.60 -30.23
C ALA A 927 19.00 -23.57 -31.31
N ALA A 928 18.03 -23.20 -32.14
CA ALA A 928 18.22 -22.15 -33.13
C ALA A 928 18.34 -20.81 -32.40
N GLY A 929 19.58 -20.37 -32.12
CA GLY A 929 19.84 -19.02 -31.59
C GLY A 929 20.95 -18.88 -30.55
N GLU A 930 21.54 -19.96 -30.01
CA GLU A 930 22.64 -19.85 -29.05
C GLU A 930 23.90 -20.56 -29.55
N ASP A 931 24.64 -19.89 -30.43
CA ASP A 931 26.03 -20.21 -30.75
C ASP A 931 26.95 -19.85 -29.57
N ARG A 932 26.80 -20.55 -28.45
CA ARG A 932 27.89 -20.70 -27.47
C ARG A 932 28.30 -22.17 -27.38
N PRO A 933 29.46 -22.54 -27.93
CA PRO A 933 30.00 -23.89 -27.78
C PRO A 933 30.50 -24.05 -26.35
N GLY A 934 29.62 -24.51 -25.47
CA GLY A 934 29.97 -24.87 -24.10
C GLY A 934 28.79 -24.82 -23.15
N ASP A 935 27.93 -25.85 -23.15
CA ASP A 935 27.10 -26.09 -21.98
C ASP A 935 26.76 -27.58 -21.77
N GLY A 936 27.13 -28.11 -20.60
CA GLY A 936 26.92 -29.52 -20.21
C GLY A 936 25.44 -29.92 -20.08
N GLY A 937 24.51 -28.99 -20.32
CA GLY A 937 23.07 -29.17 -20.18
C GLY A 937 22.43 -30.12 -21.20
N GLU A 938 22.88 -30.16 -22.45
CA GLU A 938 22.30 -31.08 -23.46
C GLU A 938 22.69 -32.54 -23.17
N ALA A 939 23.98 -32.78 -22.91
CA ALA A 939 24.47 -34.10 -22.52
C ALA A 939 23.86 -34.58 -21.19
N ALA A 940 23.67 -33.68 -20.23
CA ALA A 940 22.99 -34.00 -18.97
C ALA A 940 21.53 -34.40 -19.18
N ARG A 941 20.79 -33.68 -20.05
CA ARG A 941 19.40 -34.01 -20.42
C ARG A 941 19.30 -35.39 -21.09
N ARG A 942 20.17 -35.68 -22.07
CA ARG A 942 20.20 -37.00 -22.73
C ARG A 942 20.48 -38.12 -21.72
N ARG A 943 21.45 -37.93 -20.82
CA ARG A 943 21.77 -38.91 -19.77
C ARG A 943 20.60 -39.15 -18.80
N ALA A 944 19.86 -38.11 -18.44
CA ALA A 944 18.68 -38.23 -17.58
C ALA A 944 17.58 -39.08 -18.25
N LEU A 945 17.29 -38.80 -19.53
CA LEU A 945 16.31 -39.59 -20.30
C LEU A 945 16.77 -41.03 -20.53
N GLN A 946 18.06 -41.27 -20.74
CA GLN A 946 18.63 -42.63 -20.85
C GLN A 946 18.44 -43.40 -19.53
N ARG A 947 18.76 -42.79 -18.38
CA ARG A 947 18.56 -43.41 -17.06
C ARG A 947 17.08 -43.69 -16.79
N ALA A 948 16.19 -42.79 -17.19
CA ALA A 948 14.74 -42.98 -17.08
C ALA A 948 14.28 -44.22 -17.88
N ALA A 949 14.71 -44.34 -19.14
CA ALA A 949 14.35 -45.47 -19.99
C ALA A 949 14.88 -46.80 -19.45
N MET A 950 16.12 -46.83 -18.96
CA MET A 950 16.70 -48.02 -18.33
C MET A 950 15.92 -48.44 -17.08
N ALA A 951 15.57 -47.50 -16.20
CA ALA A 951 14.77 -47.77 -15.01
C ALA A 951 13.38 -48.37 -15.33
N LEU A 952 12.75 -47.95 -16.44
CA LEU A 952 11.49 -48.53 -16.90
C LEU A 952 11.67 -49.98 -17.42
N LEU A 953 12.79 -50.30 -18.07
CA LEU A 953 13.08 -51.64 -18.59
C LEU A 953 13.47 -52.65 -17.51
N GLU A 954 14.08 -52.21 -16.42
CA GLU A 954 14.46 -53.06 -15.28
C GLU A 954 13.25 -53.71 -14.57
N ARG A 955 12.04 -53.21 -14.79
CA ARG A 955 10.81 -53.72 -14.17
C ARG A 955 10.06 -54.70 -15.10
N PRO A 956 10.12 -56.02 -14.87
CA PRO A 956 9.53 -57.02 -15.76
C PRO A 956 7.99 -57.07 -15.73
N GLY A 957 7.35 -56.52 -14.68
CA GLY A 957 5.90 -56.51 -14.50
C GLY A 957 5.14 -55.45 -15.31
N GLU A 958 5.84 -54.53 -15.98
CA GLU A 958 5.24 -53.35 -16.64
C GLU A 958 5.59 -53.31 -18.13
N GLN A 959 5.32 -54.44 -18.80
CA GLN A 959 5.71 -54.65 -20.18
C GLN A 959 5.09 -53.64 -21.16
N PHE A 960 3.98 -52.99 -20.80
CA PHE A 960 3.32 -51.96 -21.61
C PHE A 960 4.08 -50.62 -21.69
N LEU A 961 5.11 -50.42 -20.84
CA LEU A 961 6.00 -49.25 -20.88
C LEU A 961 7.29 -49.53 -21.65
N HIS A 962 7.60 -50.80 -21.93
CA HIS A 962 8.86 -51.22 -22.56
C HIS A 962 8.96 -50.72 -23.98
N GLU A 963 7.84 -50.64 -24.72
CA GLU A 963 7.83 -50.08 -26.07
C GLU A 963 8.24 -48.61 -26.09
N SER A 964 7.70 -47.82 -25.16
CA SER A 964 8.03 -46.41 -25.02
C SER A 964 9.47 -46.19 -24.52
N ALA A 965 9.95 -47.03 -23.60
CA ALA A 965 11.32 -46.97 -23.09
C ALA A 965 12.36 -47.32 -24.17
N LEU A 966 12.12 -48.36 -24.97
CA LEU A 966 12.98 -48.73 -26.10
C LEU A 966 12.94 -47.65 -27.20
N ALA A 967 11.77 -47.11 -27.52
CA ALA A 967 11.66 -45.97 -28.45
C ALA A 967 12.43 -44.74 -27.97
N LEU A 968 12.45 -44.48 -26.65
CA LEU A 968 13.21 -43.40 -26.04
C LEU A 968 14.73 -43.63 -26.15
N LEU A 969 15.22 -44.85 -25.88
CA LEU A 969 16.64 -45.21 -26.04
C LEU A 969 17.11 -45.10 -27.49
N LEU A 970 16.30 -45.54 -28.46
CA LEU A 970 16.61 -45.42 -29.88
C LEU A 970 16.79 -43.96 -30.34
N ARG A 971 16.11 -43.01 -29.67
CA ARG A 971 16.19 -41.58 -29.98
C ARG A 971 17.36 -40.89 -29.26
N VAL A 972 17.64 -41.26 -28.02
CA VAL A 972 18.53 -40.47 -27.12
C VAL A 972 19.91 -41.08 -26.93
N ASP A 973 20.06 -42.40 -27.05
CA ASP A 973 21.32 -43.09 -26.81
C ASP A 973 22.21 -43.11 -28.06
N GLN A 974 23.48 -42.73 -27.89
CA GLN A 974 24.49 -42.86 -28.95
C GLN A 974 24.80 -44.33 -29.27
N ARG A 975 24.51 -45.24 -28.33
CA ARG A 975 24.65 -46.70 -28.47
C ARG A 975 23.33 -47.39 -28.79
N TRP A 976 22.44 -46.72 -29.52
CA TRP A 976 21.12 -47.23 -29.91
C TRP A 976 21.15 -48.66 -30.50
N GLU A 977 22.25 -49.05 -31.17
CA GLU A 977 22.45 -50.42 -31.70
C GLU A 977 22.30 -51.51 -30.62
N GLN A 978 22.69 -51.24 -29.37
CA GLN A 978 22.58 -52.21 -28.25
C GLN A 978 21.13 -52.53 -27.87
N HIS A 979 20.21 -51.63 -28.20
CA HIS A 979 18.79 -51.74 -27.89
C HIS A 979 17.94 -52.10 -29.11
N LEU A 980 18.54 -52.14 -30.30
CA LEU A 980 17.85 -52.38 -31.57
C LEU A 980 17.20 -53.76 -31.60
N ASP A 981 17.93 -54.82 -31.25
CA ASP A 981 17.39 -56.19 -31.31
C ASP A 981 16.16 -56.37 -30.40
N ALA A 982 16.23 -55.84 -29.17
CA ALA A 982 15.10 -55.85 -28.24
C ALA A 982 13.89 -55.06 -28.76
N ALA A 983 14.12 -53.92 -29.43
CA ALA A 983 13.06 -53.12 -30.05
C ALA A 983 12.43 -53.83 -31.26
N LEU A 984 13.23 -54.52 -32.08
CA LEU A 984 12.76 -55.30 -33.24
C LEU A 984 11.91 -56.49 -32.81
N GLU A 985 12.34 -57.23 -31.79
CA GLU A 985 11.56 -58.34 -31.22
C GLU A 985 10.21 -57.86 -30.66
N ARG A 986 10.21 -56.73 -29.94
CA ARG A 986 8.98 -56.14 -29.39
C ARG A 986 8.07 -55.61 -30.47
N LEU A 987 8.58 -54.91 -31.48
CA LEU A 987 7.79 -54.47 -32.62
C LEU A 987 7.15 -55.68 -33.34
N ALA A 988 7.92 -56.75 -33.55
CA ALA A 988 7.42 -57.97 -34.17
C ALA A 988 6.29 -58.62 -33.36
N ALA A 989 6.36 -58.55 -32.02
CA ALA A 989 5.36 -59.12 -31.12
C ALA A 989 4.10 -58.25 -30.96
N THR A 990 4.25 -56.93 -30.80
CA THR A 990 3.14 -56.03 -30.39
C THR A 990 2.65 -55.11 -31.50
N GLY A 991 3.51 -54.75 -32.45
CA GLY A 991 3.20 -53.77 -33.50
C GLY A 991 2.94 -52.35 -32.96
N ALA A 992 3.54 -51.99 -31.81
CA ALA A 992 3.27 -50.73 -31.13
C ALA A 992 3.63 -49.49 -31.99
N PRO A 993 2.75 -48.48 -32.06
CA PRO A 993 2.93 -47.31 -32.94
C PRO A 993 4.15 -46.45 -32.56
N VAL A 994 4.44 -46.34 -31.26
CA VAL A 994 5.57 -45.56 -30.75
C VAL A 994 6.92 -46.14 -31.19
N LEU A 995 7.03 -47.47 -31.20
CA LEU A 995 8.22 -48.16 -31.69
C LEU A 995 8.34 -48.09 -33.21
N SER A 996 7.22 -48.26 -33.93
CA SER A 996 7.24 -48.22 -35.38
C SER A 996 7.70 -46.87 -35.91
N GLU A 997 7.28 -45.76 -35.25
CA GLU A 997 7.78 -44.43 -35.57
C GLU A 997 9.27 -44.27 -35.22
N ALA A 998 9.72 -44.66 -34.02
CA ALA A 998 11.11 -44.50 -33.62
C ALA A 998 12.09 -45.29 -34.50
N LEU A 999 11.71 -46.48 -34.96
CA LEU A 999 12.54 -47.34 -35.83
C LEU A 999 12.63 -46.83 -37.27
N THR A 1000 11.82 -45.86 -37.69
CA THR A 1000 11.97 -45.24 -39.02
C THR A 1000 13.33 -44.55 -39.19
N ALA A 1001 13.88 -43.96 -38.12
CA ALA A 1001 15.23 -43.39 -38.15
C ALA A 1001 16.32 -44.47 -38.31
N ALA A 1002 16.11 -45.65 -37.70
CA ALA A 1002 17.04 -46.78 -37.80
C ALA A 1002 17.03 -47.46 -39.18
N LEU A 1003 15.96 -47.30 -39.98
CA LEU A 1003 15.90 -47.84 -41.34
C LEU A 1003 17.03 -47.31 -42.23
N ARG A 1004 17.49 -46.07 -42.01
CA ARG A 1004 18.58 -45.47 -42.81
C ARG A 1004 19.90 -46.23 -42.63
N GLU A 1005 20.18 -46.66 -41.41
CA GLU A 1005 21.46 -47.29 -41.04
C GLU A 1005 21.40 -48.83 -41.16
N ARG A 1006 20.27 -49.45 -40.82
CA ARG A 1006 20.07 -50.92 -40.80
C ARG A 1006 18.72 -51.30 -41.43
N PRO A 1007 18.57 -51.21 -42.76
CA PRO A 1007 17.28 -51.42 -43.42
C PRO A 1007 16.76 -52.86 -43.29
N GLU A 1008 17.60 -53.87 -43.53
CA GLU A 1008 17.17 -55.27 -43.57
C GLU A 1008 16.58 -55.80 -42.25
N PRO A 1009 17.24 -55.64 -41.07
CA PRO A 1009 16.68 -56.11 -39.80
C PRO A 1009 15.36 -55.42 -39.43
N VAL A 1010 15.26 -54.12 -39.71
CA VAL A 1010 14.05 -53.34 -39.39
C VAL A 1010 12.90 -53.73 -40.30
N LEU A 1011 13.12 -53.80 -41.62
CA LEU A 1011 12.10 -54.25 -42.58
C LEU A 1011 11.65 -55.69 -42.30
N ALA A 1012 12.55 -56.57 -41.86
CA ALA A 1012 12.20 -57.94 -41.45
C ALA A 1012 11.25 -57.99 -40.25
N ALA A 1013 11.44 -57.12 -39.24
CA ALA A 1013 10.53 -57.03 -38.10
C ALA A 1013 9.15 -56.49 -38.49
N PHE A 1014 9.10 -55.44 -39.31
CA PHE A 1014 7.83 -54.93 -39.88
C PHE A 1014 7.12 -56.02 -40.71
N ARG A 1015 7.87 -56.76 -41.54
CA ARG A 1015 7.34 -57.90 -42.33
C ARG A 1015 6.72 -58.97 -41.44
N ARG A 1016 7.45 -59.40 -40.42
CA ARG A 1016 6.98 -60.43 -39.48
C ARG A 1016 5.66 -60.02 -38.84
N ARG A 1017 5.54 -58.78 -38.35
CA ARG A 1017 4.30 -58.31 -37.72
C ARG A 1017 3.15 -58.16 -38.70
N LEU A 1018 3.38 -57.60 -39.88
CA LEU A 1018 2.35 -57.41 -40.91
C LEU A 1018 1.80 -58.75 -41.44
N CYS A 1019 2.59 -59.82 -41.41
CA CYS A 1019 2.17 -61.17 -41.83
C CYS A 1019 1.33 -61.93 -40.78
N GLU A 1020 1.45 -61.56 -39.50
CA GLU A 1020 0.72 -62.18 -38.38
C GLU A 1020 -0.69 -61.59 -38.21
N PRO A 1021 -1.69 -62.39 -37.75
CA PRO A 1021 -3.02 -61.88 -37.45
C PRO A 1021 -2.99 -60.97 -36.21
N GLY A 1022 -3.24 -59.67 -36.38
CA GLY A 1022 -3.31 -58.72 -35.27
C GLY A 1022 -3.82 -57.33 -35.66
N SER A 1023 -4.09 -56.50 -34.65
CA SER A 1023 -4.33 -55.06 -34.81
C SER A 1023 -2.99 -54.31 -34.96
N GLY A 1024 -3.02 -53.15 -35.63
CA GLY A 1024 -1.86 -52.24 -35.73
C GLY A 1024 -1.25 -52.05 -37.13
N ALA A 1025 -1.70 -52.80 -38.15
CA ALA A 1025 -1.18 -52.66 -39.52
C ALA A 1025 -1.28 -51.23 -40.07
N HIS A 1026 -2.34 -50.50 -39.72
CA HIS A 1026 -2.53 -49.11 -40.11
C HIS A 1026 -1.39 -48.18 -39.62
N HIS A 1027 -0.93 -48.35 -38.37
CA HIS A 1027 0.15 -47.52 -37.82
C HIS A 1027 1.53 -47.95 -38.34
N LEU A 1028 1.75 -49.25 -38.57
CA LEU A 1028 2.98 -49.77 -39.16
C LEU A 1028 3.16 -49.27 -40.59
N VAL A 1029 2.11 -49.39 -41.40
CA VAL A 1029 2.07 -48.90 -42.77
C VAL A 1029 2.18 -47.37 -42.79
N GLY A 1030 1.50 -46.66 -41.87
CA GLY A 1030 1.66 -45.21 -41.70
C GLY A 1030 3.09 -44.78 -41.36
N ALA A 1031 3.80 -45.52 -40.50
CA ALA A 1031 5.20 -45.26 -40.19
C ALA A 1031 6.11 -45.47 -41.42
N LEU A 1032 5.90 -46.55 -42.19
CA LEU A 1032 6.62 -46.80 -43.44
C LEU A 1032 6.33 -45.74 -44.51
N ALA A 1033 5.12 -45.18 -44.53
CA ALA A 1033 4.74 -44.12 -45.46
C ALA A 1033 5.45 -42.78 -45.18
N ASN A 1034 5.91 -42.56 -43.94
CA ASN A 1034 6.64 -41.36 -43.52
C ASN A 1034 8.15 -41.40 -43.85
N VAL A 1035 8.70 -42.53 -44.31
CA VAL A 1035 10.12 -42.67 -44.64
C VAL A 1035 10.45 -41.89 -45.92
N ARG A 1036 11.25 -40.83 -45.82
CA ARG A 1036 11.51 -39.90 -46.94
C ARG A 1036 12.76 -40.21 -47.75
N GLU A 1037 13.58 -41.16 -47.28
CA GLU A 1037 14.83 -41.54 -47.92
C GLU A 1037 14.59 -42.22 -49.29
N PRO A 1038 15.13 -41.69 -50.39
CA PRO A 1038 14.89 -42.23 -51.73
C PRO A 1038 15.28 -43.70 -51.89
N GLY A 1039 16.39 -44.12 -51.25
CA GLY A 1039 16.87 -45.50 -51.30
C GLY A 1039 16.00 -46.52 -50.54
N LEU A 1040 15.08 -46.06 -49.70
CA LEU A 1040 14.17 -46.90 -48.90
C LEU A 1040 12.74 -46.88 -49.41
N ALA A 1041 12.41 -46.01 -50.37
CA ALA A 1041 11.07 -45.88 -50.91
C ALA A 1041 10.62 -47.19 -51.61
N GLN A 1042 11.47 -47.78 -52.45
CA GLN A 1042 11.20 -49.07 -53.09
C GLN A 1042 11.10 -50.25 -52.09
N PRO A 1043 12.07 -50.48 -51.17
CA PRO A 1043 11.96 -51.55 -50.17
C PRO A 1043 10.73 -51.46 -49.26
N THR A 1044 10.31 -50.25 -48.87
CA THR A 1044 9.11 -50.04 -48.05
C THR A 1044 7.83 -50.26 -48.85
N ALA A 1045 7.78 -49.83 -50.12
CA ALA A 1045 6.67 -50.10 -51.03
C ALA A 1045 6.52 -51.61 -51.30
N ASP A 1046 7.63 -52.34 -51.54
CA ASP A 1046 7.62 -53.79 -51.73
C ASP A 1046 7.10 -54.55 -50.50
N LEU A 1047 7.40 -54.06 -49.30
CA LEU A 1047 6.87 -54.64 -48.06
C LEU A 1047 5.36 -54.44 -47.92
N VAL A 1048 4.87 -53.24 -48.26
CA VAL A 1048 3.42 -52.95 -48.26
C VAL A 1048 2.70 -53.76 -49.34
N ARG A 1049 3.33 -53.96 -50.52
CA ARG A 1049 2.84 -54.86 -51.58
C ARG A 1049 2.67 -56.29 -51.06
N GLN A 1050 3.72 -56.85 -50.44
CA GLN A 1050 3.70 -58.20 -49.86
C GLN A 1050 2.59 -58.35 -48.81
N TYR A 1051 2.40 -57.35 -47.96
CA TYR A 1051 1.30 -57.33 -46.98
C TYR A 1051 -0.08 -57.35 -47.66
N ALA A 1052 -0.26 -56.52 -48.69
CA ALA A 1052 -1.52 -56.46 -49.44
C ALA A 1052 -1.84 -57.77 -50.17
N GLU A 1053 -0.85 -58.41 -50.79
CA GLU A 1053 -0.98 -59.71 -51.45
C GLU A 1053 -1.31 -60.83 -50.45
N LEU A 1054 -0.69 -60.81 -49.26
CA LEU A 1054 -0.91 -61.84 -48.23
C LEU A 1054 -2.22 -61.67 -47.48
N ARG A 1055 -2.77 -60.44 -47.38
CA ARG A 1055 -3.97 -60.09 -46.60
C ARG A 1055 -4.89 -59.07 -47.30
N PRO A 1056 -5.44 -59.43 -48.48
CA PRO A 1056 -6.23 -58.52 -49.31
C PRO A 1056 -7.51 -57.99 -48.63
N GLU A 1057 -8.06 -58.74 -47.68
CA GLU A 1057 -9.30 -58.41 -46.97
C GLU A 1057 -9.15 -57.33 -45.88
N ARG A 1058 -7.91 -57.02 -45.45
CA ARG A 1058 -7.61 -56.02 -44.41
C ARG A 1058 -6.65 -54.92 -44.86
N ALA A 1059 -5.94 -55.12 -45.96
CA ALA A 1059 -4.90 -54.21 -46.38
C ALA A 1059 -5.41 -52.95 -47.11
N GLY A 1060 -6.67 -52.94 -47.59
CA GLY A 1060 -7.23 -51.85 -48.40
C GLY A 1060 -7.06 -50.45 -47.80
N GLU A 1061 -7.55 -50.23 -46.58
CA GLU A 1061 -7.46 -48.92 -45.89
C GLU A 1061 -6.02 -48.51 -45.48
N PRO A 1062 -5.19 -49.38 -44.84
CA PRO A 1062 -3.79 -49.06 -44.60
C PRO A 1062 -2.99 -48.73 -45.86
N LEU A 1063 -3.20 -49.48 -46.94
CA LEU A 1063 -2.57 -49.27 -48.24
C LEU A 1063 -2.99 -47.93 -48.86
N ALA A 1064 -4.28 -47.61 -48.83
CA ALA A 1064 -4.79 -46.32 -49.27
C ALA A 1064 -4.13 -45.17 -48.49
N SER A 1065 -4.03 -45.27 -47.16
CA SER A 1065 -3.30 -44.31 -46.33
C SER A 1065 -1.81 -44.21 -46.68
N PHE A 1066 -1.14 -45.31 -47.02
CA PHE A 1066 0.27 -45.32 -47.45
C PHE A 1066 0.46 -44.51 -48.73
N VAL A 1067 -0.31 -44.84 -49.77
CA VAL A 1067 -0.22 -44.18 -51.07
C VAL A 1067 -0.58 -42.70 -50.93
N ARG A 1068 -1.66 -42.37 -50.19
CA ARG A 1068 -2.06 -40.98 -49.90
C ARG A 1068 -0.93 -40.18 -49.27
N LEU A 1069 -0.30 -40.70 -48.22
CA LEU A 1069 0.77 -39.98 -47.53
C LEU A 1069 2.02 -39.86 -48.41
N ARG A 1070 2.34 -40.89 -49.21
CA ARG A 1070 3.47 -40.86 -50.14
C ARG A 1070 3.32 -39.86 -51.28
N LEU A 1071 2.10 -39.66 -51.79
CA LEU A 1071 1.78 -38.63 -52.78
C LEU A 1071 2.04 -37.21 -52.26
N THR A 1072 1.99 -36.98 -50.93
CA THR A 1072 2.32 -35.67 -50.34
C THR A 1072 3.81 -35.35 -50.28
N HIS A 1073 4.71 -36.32 -50.47
CA HIS A 1073 6.17 -36.07 -50.48
C HIS A 1073 6.64 -35.55 -51.86
N ARG A 1074 7.63 -34.65 -51.88
CA ARG A 1074 8.32 -34.18 -53.11
C ARG A 1074 9.31 -35.23 -53.65
N ASP A 1075 9.79 -35.03 -54.87
CA ASP A 1075 10.59 -35.99 -55.66
C ASP A 1075 11.68 -36.72 -54.84
N GLY A 1076 11.64 -38.05 -54.90
CA GLY A 1076 12.45 -38.99 -54.11
C GLY A 1076 11.62 -39.88 -53.18
N GLY A 1077 10.55 -39.35 -52.56
CA GLY A 1077 9.67 -40.12 -51.67
C GLY A 1077 8.60 -40.97 -52.38
N ARG A 1078 8.35 -40.70 -53.67
CA ARG A 1078 7.36 -41.39 -54.53
C ARG A 1078 7.92 -42.62 -55.25
N ALA A 1079 9.24 -42.85 -55.20
CA ALA A 1079 9.87 -43.97 -55.89
C ALA A 1079 9.31 -45.32 -55.41
N GLY A 1080 8.92 -46.18 -56.35
CA GLY A 1080 8.30 -47.49 -56.08
C GLY A 1080 6.78 -47.47 -55.89
N LEU A 1081 6.14 -46.30 -55.92
CA LEU A 1081 4.69 -46.18 -55.87
C LEU A 1081 4.04 -46.65 -57.18
N GLU A 1082 4.64 -46.36 -58.34
CA GLU A 1082 4.21 -46.90 -59.65
C GLU A 1082 4.27 -48.43 -59.66
N ALA A 1083 5.41 -49.03 -59.31
CA ALA A 1083 5.57 -50.49 -59.26
C ALA A 1083 4.63 -51.17 -58.25
N LEU A 1084 4.37 -50.52 -57.11
CA LEU A 1084 3.40 -50.98 -56.12
C LEU A 1084 1.97 -50.97 -56.68
N VAL A 1085 1.57 -49.84 -57.29
CA VAL A 1085 0.23 -49.69 -57.85
C VAL A 1085 0.05 -50.63 -59.04
N ASP A 1086 0.99 -50.71 -59.97
CA ASP A 1086 0.94 -51.63 -61.12
C ASP A 1086 0.75 -53.09 -60.68
N ALA A 1087 1.52 -53.54 -59.68
CA ALA A 1087 1.38 -54.89 -59.14
C ALA A 1087 -0.03 -55.12 -58.53
N LEU A 1088 -0.59 -54.11 -57.87
CA LEU A 1088 -1.92 -54.18 -57.25
C LEU A 1088 -3.06 -54.04 -58.27
N LEU A 1089 -2.84 -53.37 -59.40
CA LEU A 1089 -3.78 -53.33 -60.52
C LEU A 1089 -3.91 -54.69 -61.20
N THR A 1090 -2.83 -55.48 -61.24
CA THR A 1090 -2.86 -56.87 -61.72
C THR A 1090 -3.37 -57.89 -60.69
N SER A 1091 -3.75 -57.43 -59.49
CA SER A 1091 -4.20 -58.29 -58.39
C SER A 1091 -5.61 -58.85 -58.64
N PRO A 1092 -5.86 -60.15 -58.39
CA PRO A 1092 -7.19 -60.75 -58.53
C PRO A 1092 -8.19 -60.27 -57.45
N TYR A 1093 -7.75 -59.50 -56.46
CA TYR A 1093 -8.57 -59.07 -55.33
C TYR A 1093 -9.22 -57.69 -55.58
N GLY A 1094 -10.52 -57.69 -55.91
CA GLY A 1094 -11.29 -56.46 -56.16
C GLY A 1094 -11.35 -55.49 -54.98
N SER A 1095 -11.30 -55.97 -53.73
CA SER A 1095 -11.34 -55.13 -52.52
C SER A 1095 -10.15 -54.16 -52.41
N LEU A 1096 -8.95 -54.58 -52.85
CA LEU A 1096 -7.76 -53.72 -52.83
C LEU A 1096 -7.84 -52.64 -53.91
N ARG A 1097 -8.28 -53.03 -55.12
CA ARG A 1097 -8.51 -52.10 -56.23
C ARG A 1097 -9.58 -51.08 -55.87
N ALA A 1098 -10.66 -51.48 -55.19
CA ALA A 1098 -11.71 -50.58 -54.72
C ALA A 1098 -11.20 -49.55 -53.69
N SER A 1099 -10.43 -49.97 -52.68
CA SER A 1099 -9.83 -49.03 -51.71
C SER A 1099 -8.84 -48.04 -52.35
N LEU A 1100 -8.02 -48.51 -53.31
CA LEU A 1100 -7.11 -47.64 -54.08
C LEU A 1100 -7.89 -46.65 -54.95
N ALA A 1101 -8.93 -47.12 -55.63
CA ALA A 1101 -9.75 -46.30 -56.51
C ALA A 1101 -10.47 -45.19 -55.73
N ARG A 1102 -11.04 -45.52 -54.56
CA ARG A 1102 -11.64 -44.52 -53.65
C ARG A 1102 -10.63 -43.46 -53.23
N MET A 1103 -9.44 -43.88 -52.78
CA MET A 1103 -8.43 -42.93 -52.30
C MET A 1103 -7.84 -42.06 -53.41
N LEU A 1104 -7.50 -42.65 -54.57
CA LEU A 1104 -6.96 -41.90 -55.71
C LEU A 1104 -7.98 -40.88 -56.22
N ALA A 1105 -9.27 -41.24 -56.26
CA ALA A 1105 -10.34 -40.32 -56.64
C ALA A 1105 -10.57 -39.20 -55.61
N ALA A 1106 -10.38 -39.48 -54.32
CA ALA A 1106 -10.53 -38.49 -53.24
C ALA A 1106 -9.30 -37.57 -53.03
N ALA A 1107 -8.12 -37.96 -53.53
CA ALA A 1107 -6.88 -37.21 -53.38
C ALA A 1107 -6.89 -35.89 -54.19
N PRO A 1108 -6.13 -34.85 -53.81
CA PRO A 1108 -5.97 -33.64 -54.63
C PRO A 1108 -5.34 -33.97 -56.00
N GLU A 1109 -5.57 -33.09 -56.98
CA GLU A 1109 -5.00 -33.24 -58.34
C GLU A 1109 -3.47 -33.18 -58.30
N ASP A 1110 -2.83 -34.22 -58.82
CA ASP A 1110 -1.38 -34.36 -58.95
C ASP A 1110 -1.12 -35.21 -60.20
N PRO A 1111 -0.17 -34.85 -61.08
CA PRO A 1111 0.05 -35.57 -62.35
C PRO A 1111 0.28 -37.07 -62.16
N VAL A 1112 0.96 -37.46 -61.08
CA VAL A 1112 1.23 -38.86 -60.75
C VAL A 1112 -0.03 -39.55 -60.23
N ARG A 1113 -0.85 -38.85 -59.42
CA ARG A 1113 -2.15 -39.36 -58.99
C ARG A 1113 -3.06 -39.61 -60.20
N ASP A 1114 -3.10 -38.68 -61.15
CA ASP A 1114 -3.97 -38.75 -62.31
C ASP A 1114 -3.55 -39.86 -63.27
N GLU A 1115 -2.25 -40.03 -63.50
CA GLU A 1115 -1.70 -41.15 -64.27
C GLU A 1115 -2.07 -42.51 -63.64
N LEU A 1116 -1.90 -42.65 -62.32
CA LEU A 1116 -2.24 -43.90 -61.62
C LEU A 1116 -3.75 -44.19 -61.61
N LEU A 1117 -4.57 -43.16 -61.45
CA LEU A 1117 -6.03 -43.29 -61.55
C LEU A 1117 -6.45 -43.65 -62.98
N ASP A 1118 -5.79 -43.08 -63.99
CA ASP A 1118 -6.03 -43.40 -65.39
C ASP A 1118 -5.71 -44.85 -65.71
N VAL A 1119 -4.55 -45.34 -65.27
CA VAL A 1119 -4.15 -46.74 -65.44
C VAL A 1119 -5.10 -47.68 -64.69
N LEU A 1120 -5.56 -47.32 -63.48
CA LEU A 1120 -6.56 -48.10 -62.74
C LEU A 1120 -7.88 -48.22 -63.50
N LEU A 1121 -8.36 -47.11 -64.08
CA LEU A 1121 -9.63 -47.08 -64.80
C LEU A 1121 -9.53 -47.65 -66.22
N LEU A 1122 -8.31 -47.85 -66.76
CA LEU A 1122 -8.06 -48.36 -68.10
C LEU A 1122 -8.39 -49.87 -68.21
N GLY A 1123 -9.68 -50.18 -68.34
CA GLY A 1123 -10.18 -51.55 -68.53
C GLY A 1123 -10.86 -52.17 -67.32
N GLU A 1124 -11.11 -51.38 -66.25
CA GLU A 1124 -11.85 -51.84 -65.08
C GLU A 1124 -13.33 -52.09 -65.41
N GLY A 1125 -13.84 -53.24 -64.99
CA GLY A 1125 -15.22 -53.67 -65.19
C GLY A 1125 -15.91 -54.14 -63.91
N ASP A 1126 -15.18 -54.20 -62.79
CA ASP A 1126 -15.74 -54.53 -61.48
C ASP A 1126 -16.53 -53.34 -60.92
N LEU A 1127 -17.81 -53.56 -60.66
CA LEU A 1127 -18.71 -52.52 -60.20
C LEU A 1127 -18.32 -52.00 -58.82
N ASP A 1128 -17.79 -52.84 -57.94
CA ASP A 1128 -17.41 -52.44 -56.58
C ASP A 1128 -16.21 -51.48 -56.60
N VAL A 1129 -15.32 -51.63 -57.58
CA VAL A 1129 -14.16 -50.74 -57.78
C VAL A 1129 -14.62 -49.39 -58.34
N LEU A 1130 -15.54 -49.40 -59.30
CA LEU A 1130 -16.09 -48.18 -59.89
C LEU A 1130 -16.98 -47.39 -58.91
N ASP A 1131 -17.80 -48.06 -58.09
CA ASP A 1131 -18.58 -47.41 -57.03
C ASP A 1131 -17.67 -46.82 -55.95
N ALA A 1132 -16.59 -47.51 -55.57
CA ALA A 1132 -15.62 -46.98 -54.62
C ALA A 1132 -14.87 -45.75 -55.19
N ALA A 1133 -14.48 -45.76 -56.46
CA ALA A 1133 -13.90 -44.60 -57.15
C ALA A 1133 -14.87 -43.41 -57.18
N LEU A 1134 -16.15 -43.68 -57.48
CA LEU A 1134 -17.20 -42.67 -57.47
C LEU A 1134 -17.39 -42.07 -56.08
N GLU A 1135 -17.45 -42.90 -55.04
CA GLU A 1135 -17.57 -42.46 -53.65
C GLU A 1135 -16.43 -41.51 -53.27
N GLY A 1136 -15.18 -41.84 -53.62
CA GLY A 1136 -14.02 -40.98 -53.38
C GLY A 1136 -14.08 -39.63 -54.12
N ALA A 1137 -14.44 -39.65 -55.40
CA ALA A 1137 -14.60 -38.42 -56.19
C ALA A 1137 -15.71 -37.51 -55.63
N LEU A 1138 -16.80 -38.11 -55.14
CA LEU A 1138 -17.92 -37.39 -54.54
C LEU A 1138 -17.57 -36.78 -53.17
N GLU A 1139 -16.79 -37.48 -52.34
CA GLU A 1139 -16.27 -36.94 -51.07
C GLU A 1139 -15.38 -35.71 -51.30
N ALA A 1140 -14.47 -35.76 -52.29
CA ALA A 1140 -13.63 -34.62 -52.64
C ALA A 1140 -14.46 -33.42 -53.14
N ALA A 1141 -15.46 -33.67 -53.99
CA ALA A 1141 -16.37 -32.64 -54.49
C ALA A 1141 -17.22 -31.99 -53.37
N SER A 1142 -17.66 -32.78 -52.38
CA SER A 1142 -18.40 -32.31 -51.21
C SER A 1142 -17.55 -31.37 -50.33
N GLN A 1143 -16.32 -31.76 -50.00
CA GLN A 1143 -15.40 -30.94 -49.19
C GLN A 1143 -15.06 -29.63 -49.89
N GLN A 1144 -14.90 -29.64 -51.21
CA GLN A 1144 -14.69 -28.44 -52.02
C GLN A 1144 -15.91 -27.51 -51.98
N GLY A 1145 -17.13 -28.04 -52.08
CA GLY A 1145 -18.36 -27.24 -51.95
C GLY A 1145 -18.51 -26.57 -50.59
N ALA A 1146 -18.16 -27.26 -49.50
CA ALA A 1146 -18.21 -26.74 -48.14
C ALA A 1146 -17.14 -25.66 -47.86
N ALA A 1147 -15.91 -25.85 -48.34
CA ALA A 1147 -14.85 -24.85 -48.24
C ALA A 1147 -15.22 -23.54 -48.94
N GLU A 1148 -15.82 -23.63 -50.14
CA GLU A 1148 -16.31 -22.44 -50.85
C GLU A 1148 -17.50 -21.76 -50.15
N ALA A 1149 -18.32 -22.50 -49.41
CA ALA A 1149 -19.41 -21.91 -48.62
C ALA A 1149 -18.87 -21.16 -47.38
N ALA A 1150 -17.81 -21.67 -46.75
CA ALA A 1150 -17.11 -21.02 -45.64
C ALA A 1150 -16.39 -19.73 -46.10
N GLU A 1151 -15.70 -19.76 -47.25
CA GLU A 1151 -15.06 -18.55 -47.82
C GLU A 1151 -16.07 -17.46 -48.17
N ARG A 1152 -17.28 -17.81 -48.64
CA ARG A 1152 -18.37 -16.85 -48.90
C ARG A 1152 -18.96 -16.23 -47.62
N GLN A 1153 -18.84 -16.87 -46.46
CA GLN A 1153 -19.32 -16.35 -45.17
C GLN A 1153 -18.30 -15.41 -44.51
N ASP A 1154 -17.00 -15.64 -44.72
CA ASP A 1154 -15.93 -14.75 -44.22
C ASP A 1154 -15.77 -13.47 -45.08
N SER A 1155 -16.10 -13.52 -46.37
CA SER A 1155 -16.05 -12.34 -47.25
C SER A 1155 -17.36 -11.55 -47.26
N GLY A 1156 -17.65 -10.83 -46.17
CA GLY A 1156 -18.84 -9.97 -46.01
C GLY A 1156 -18.89 -8.69 -46.86
N THR A 1157 -18.51 -8.72 -48.13
CA THR A 1157 -18.57 -7.55 -49.04
C THR A 1157 -19.12 -7.92 -50.42
N ALA A 1158 -20.13 -7.17 -50.88
CA ALA A 1158 -20.87 -7.37 -52.12
C ALA A 1158 -20.11 -6.95 -53.41
N GLN A 1159 -18.91 -7.48 -53.61
CA GLN A 1159 -18.19 -7.38 -54.88
C GLN A 1159 -17.71 -8.76 -55.30
N ASP A 1160 -17.98 -9.12 -56.56
CA ASP A 1160 -17.71 -10.43 -57.17
C ASP A 1160 -16.40 -11.04 -56.67
N PRO A 1161 -16.45 -12.11 -55.85
CA PRO A 1161 -15.24 -12.77 -55.42
C PRO A 1161 -14.65 -13.48 -56.64
N GLN A 1162 -13.49 -13.02 -57.12
CA GLN A 1162 -12.65 -13.87 -57.97
C GLN A 1162 -12.26 -15.10 -57.14
N PRO A 1163 -12.66 -16.32 -57.55
CA PRO A 1163 -12.38 -17.51 -56.78
C PRO A 1163 -10.89 -17.85 -56.82
N CYS A 1164 -10.24 -17.88 -55.66
CA CYS A 1164 -8.82 -18.24 -55.50
C CYS A 1164 -8.54 -19.76 -55.55
N GLY A 1165 -9.55 -20.59 -55.83
CA GLY A 1165 -9.35 -21.97 -56.25
C GLY A 1165 -9.17 -22.04 -57.77
N THR A 1166 -8.11 -22.69 -58.26
CA THR A 1166 -7.84 -22.85 -59.70
C THR A 1166 -9.08 -23.39 -60.42
N ALA A 1167 -9.62 -22.66 -61.39
CA ALA A 1167 -10.77 -23.11 -62.21
C ALA A 1167 -10.55 -24.50 -62.84
N GLN A 1168 -9.28 -24.89 -63.03
CA GLN A 1168 -8.86 -26.24 -63.44
C GLN A 1168 -9.29 -27.35 -62.48
N SER A 1169 -9.19 -27.18 -61.16
CA SER A 1169 -9.53 -28.26 -60.22
C SER A 1169 -11.03 -28.52 -60.12
N ARG A 1170 -11.84 -27.49 -60.39
CA ARG A 1170 -13.30 -27.62 -60.53
C ARG A 1170 -13.67 -28.44 -61.75
N GLN A 1171 -12.97 -28.24 -62.88
CA GLN A 1171 -13.25 -28.95 -64.12
C GLN A 1171 -12.73 -30.39 -64.06
N GLY A 1172 -11.58 -30.64 -63.43
CA GLY A 1172 -10.99 -31.98 -63.32
C GLY A 1172 -11.80 -32.94 -62.44
N GLN A 1173 -12.31 -32.49 -61.30
CA GLN A 1173 -13.21 -33.31 -60.46
C GLN A 1173 -14.55 -33.62 -61.17
N GLY A 1174 -15.14 -32.64 -61.86
CA GLY A 1174 -16.36 -32.84 -62.64
C GLY A 1174 -16.16 -33.82 -63.80
N GLU A 1175 -15.02 -33.73 -64.49
CA GLU A 1175 -14.64 -34.65 -65.56
C GLU A 1175 -14.42 -36.09 -65.06
N LEU A 1176 -13.81 -36.26 -63.89
CA LEU A 1176 -13.63 -37.58 -63.26
C LEU A 1176 -14.98 -38.24 -62.93
N VAL A 1177 -15.90 -37.51 -62.28
CA VAL A 1177 -17.26 -37.99 -61.98
C VAL A 1177 -17.98 -38.38 -63.27
N ARG A 1178 -17.88 -37.56 -64.32
CA ARG A 1178 -18.46 -37.84 -65.64
C ARG A 1178 -17.89 -39.11 -66.27
N ARG A 1179 -16.57 -39.26 -66.27
CA ARG A 1179 -15.88 -40.43 -66.82
C ARG A 1179 -16.24 -41.72 -66.10
N LEU A 1180 -16.33 -41.68 -64.76
CA LEU A 1180 -16.82 -42.81 -63.96
C LEU A 1180 -18.27 -43.15 -64.32
N GLY A 1181 -19.13 -42.14 -64.51
CA GLY A 1181 -20.48 -42.33 -65.01
C GLY A 1181 -20.55 -43.04 -66.36
N LEU A 1182 -19.67 -42.68 -67.31
CA LEU A 1182 -19.57 -43.36 -68.61
C LEU A 1182 -19.09 -44.82 -68.49
N LEU A 1183 -18.20 -45.12 -67.55
CA LEU A 1183 -17.73 -46.47 -67.28
C LEU A 1183 -18.83 -47.33 -66.62
N MET A 1184 -19.53 -46.78 -65.63
CA MET A 1184 -20.62 -47.46 -64.92
C MET A 1184 -21.87 -47.64 -65.80
N ALA A 1185 -22.13 -46.73 -66.76
CA ALA A 1185 -23.25 -46.83 -67.70
C ALA A 1185 -23.13 -47.97 -68.74
N ARG A 1186 -21.99 -48.68 -68.77
CA ARG A 1186 -21.82 -49.88 -69.63
C ARG A 1186 -22.70 -51.05 -69.20
N THR A 1187 -23.19 -51.05 -67.94
CA THR A 1187 -24.15 -52.02 -67.42
C THR A 1187 -25.37 -51.31 -66.81
N PRO A 1188 -26.58 -51.90 -66.89
CA PRO A 1188 -27.77 -51.29 -66.30
C PRO A 1188 -27.69 -51.21 -64.77
N GLU A 1189 -27.03 -52.18 -64.12
CA GLU A 1189 -26.78 -52.16 -62.67
C GLU A 1189 -25.86 -51.01 -62.26
N GLY A 1190 -24.81 -50.74 -63.06
CA GLY A 1190 -23.88 -49.64 -62.79
C GLY A 1190 -24.50 -48.27 -63.00
N ALA A 1191 -25.32 -48.12 -64.04
CA ALA A 1191 -26.10 -46.90 -64.28
C ALA A 1191 -27.04 -46.57 -63.10
N ALA A 1192 -27.73 -47.58 -62.54
CA ALA A 1192 -28.61 -47.42 -61.38
C ALA A 1192 -27.86 -47.12 -60.08
N CYS A 1193 -26.64 -47.65 -59.92
CA CYS A 1193 -25.76 -47.37 -58.77
C CYS A 1193 -25.27 -45.91 -58.79
N TYR A 1194 -24.76 -45.46 -59.94
CA TYR A 1194 -24.31 -44.09 -60.18
C TYR A 1194 -25.43 -43.07 -59.92
N ASP A 1195 -26.64 -43.35 -60.43
CA ASP A 1195 -27.82 -42.50 -60.25
C ASP A 1195 -28.21 -42.32 -58.76
N ARG A 1196 -28.18 -43.42 -58.01
CA ARG A 1196 -28.56 -43.43 -56.59
C ARG A 1196 -27.58 -42.63 -55.73
N ARG A 1197 -26.27 -42.78 -55.96
CA ARG A 1197 -25.22 -42.08 -55.19
C ARG A 1197 -25.28 -40.57 -55.40
N LEU A 1198 -25.40 -40.12 -56.65
CA LEU A 1198 -25.53 -38.68 -56.95
C LEU A 1198 -26.81 -38.08 -56.37
N THR A 1199 -27.93 -38.80 -56.50
CA THR A 1199 -29.22 -38.34 -55.95
C THR A 1199 -29.18 -38.23 -54.42
N GLY A 1200 -28.62 -39.23 -53.75
CA GLY A 1200 -28.49 -39.23 -52.28
C GLY A 1200 -27.64 -38.07 -51.78
N LEU A 1201 -26.45 -37.87 -52.35
CA LEU A 1201 -25.55 -36.81 -51.89
C LEU A 1201 -26.07 -35.41 -52.21
N ALA A 1202 -26.71 -35.20 -53.38
CA ALA A 1202 -27.34 -33.92 -53.71
C ALA A 1202 -28.54 -33.58 -52.80
N HIS A 1203 -29.19 -34.59 -52.23
CA HIS A 1203 -30.26 -34.40 -51.26
C HIS A 1203 -29.72 -34.07 -49.86
N GLU A 1204 -28.68 -34.76 -49.42
CA GLU A 1204 -28.05 -34.56 -48.11
C GLU A 1204 -27.27 -33.25 -48.03
N GLN A 1205 -26.70 -32.79 -49.15
CA GLN A 1205 -25.82 -31.62 -49.20
C GLN A 1205 -26.20 -30.66 -50.33
N PRO A 1206 -26.86 -29.52 -50.03
CA PRO A 1206 -27.32 -28.57 -51.05
C PRO A 1206 -26.17 -27.87 -51.81
N ASP A 1207 -25.00 -27.77 -51.18
CA ASP A 1207 -23.79 -27.18 -51.80
C ASP A 1207 -23.26 -28.04 -52.94
N PHE A 1208 -23.19 -29.36 -52.74
CA PHE A 1208 -22.85 -30.32 -53.78
C PHE A 1208 -23.86 -30.26 -54.94
N GLY A 1209 -25.16 -30.15 -54.64
CA GLY A 1209 -26.19 -29.97 -55.68
C GLY A 1209 -26.01 -28.70 -56.53
N ARG A 1210 -25.44 -27.61 -55.99
CA ARG A 1210 -25.09 -26.40 -56.77
C ARG A 1210 -23.88 -26.63 -57.68
N LEU A 1211 -22.87 -27.32 -57.16
CA LEU A 1211 -21.64 -27.64 -57.88
C LEU A 1211 -21.90 -28.60 -59.05
N LEU A 1212 -22.77 -29.62 -58.84
CA LEU A 1212 -23.25 -30.50 -59.90
C LEU A 1212 -23.99 -29.71 -61.01
N ARG A 1213 -24.87 -28.75 -60.66
CA ARG A 1213 -25.49 -27.87 -61.67
C ARG A 1213 -24.45 -27.07 -62.46
N ALA A 1214 -23.43 -26.53 -61.80
CA ALA A 1214 -22.40 -25.73 -62.44
C ALA A 1214 -21.60 -26.52 -63.48
N TRP A 1215 -21.18 -27.76 -63.18
CA TRP A 1215 -20.47 -28.63 -64.13
C TRP A 1215 -21.29 -28.94 -65.38
N THR A 1216 -22.57 -29.18 -65.19
CA THR A 1216 -23.49 -29.56 -66.27
C THR A 1216 -23.88 -28.38 -67.15
N ALA A 1217 -23.92 -27.17 -66.59
CA ALA A 1217 -24.14 -25.93 -67.33
C ALA A 1217 -22.89 -25.53 -68.15
N ALA A 1218 -21.69 -25.86 -67.67
CA ALA A 1218 -20.43 -25.55 -68.35
C ALA A 1218 -20.25 -26.34 -69.66
N GLU A 1219 -20.60 -27.64 -69.69
CA GLU A 1219 -20.48 -28.49 -70.89
C GLU A 1219 -21.69 -29.44 -71.08
N PRO A 1220 -22.88 -28.94 -71.46
CA PRO A 1220 -24.11 -29.74 -71.52
C PRO A 1220 -24.01 -30.98 -72.44
N ALA A 1221 -23.30 -30.84 -73.57
CA ALA A 1221 -23.10 -31.91 -74.54
C ALA A 1221 -22.23 -33.07 -74.03
N ALA A 1222 -21.29 -32.80 -73.10
CA ALA A 1222 -20.38 -33.82 -72.57
C ALA A 1222 -21.07 -34.75 -71.55
N TRP A 1223 -22.12 -34.25 -70.89
CA TRP A 1223 -22.87 -34.97 -69.85
C TRP A 1223 -24.11 -35.71 -70.36
N THR A 1224 -24.52 -35.52 -71.62
CA THR A 1224 -25.78 -36.04 -72.18
C THR A 1224 -25.86 -37.58 -72.13
N ALA A 1225 -24.76 -38.28 -72.44
CA ALA A 1225 -24.71 -39.74 -72.42
C ALA A 1225 -24.87 -40.33 -71.00
N VAL A 1226 -24.34 -39.65 -69.97
CA VAL A 1226 -24.48 -40.04 -68.57
C VAL A 1226 -25.87 -39.71 -68.05
N ALA A 1227 -26.44 -38.57 -68.46
CA ALA A 1227 -27.78 -38.14 -68.07
C ALA A 1227 -28.89 -39.05 -68.60
N GLN A 1228 -28.70 -39.64 -69.79
CA GLN A 1228 -29.63 -40.64 -70.34
C GLN A 1228 -29.55 -41.98 -69.61
N ALA A 1229 -28.38 -42.35 -69.10
CA ALA A 1229 -28.17 -43.62 -68.39
C ALA A 1229 -28.67 -43.58 -66.93
N ALA A 1230 -28.66 -42.42 -66.28
CA ALA A 1230 -28.94 -42.25 -64.85
C ALA A 1230 -29.94 -41.11 -64.58
N PRO A 1231 -31.25 -41.25 -64.88
CA PRO A 1231 -32.20 -40.12 -64.93
C PRO A 1231 -32.64 -39.54 -63.57
N GLY A 1232 -32.51 -40.27 -62.46
CA GLY A 1232 -32.97 -39.86 -61.13
C GLY A 1232 -32.28 -38.62 -60.56
N ALA A 1233 -30.94 -38.54 -60.62
CA ALA A 1233 -30.14 -37.44 -60.12
C ALA A 1233 -30.47 -36.13 -60.87
N TRP A 1234 -30.75 -36.23 -62.16
CA TRP A 1234 -31.12 -35.09 -63.01
C TRP A 1234 -32.55 -34.62 -62.78
N THR A 1235 -33.45 -35.52 -62.38
CA THR A 1235 -34.78 -35.10 -61.89
C THR A 1235 -34.72 -34.44 -60.51
N ALA A 1236 -33.79 -34.83 -59.63
CA ALA A 1236 -33.60 -34.20 -58.32
C ALA A 1236 -32.98 -32.79 -58.41
N LEU A 1237 -32.19 -32.50 -59.44
CA LEU A 1237 -31.66 -31.15 -59.72
C LEU A 1237 -32.73 -30.15 -60.18
N ALA A 1238 -33.92 -30.62 -60.56
CA ALA A 1238 -35.06 -29.82 -60.98
C ALA A 1238 -35.79 -29.17 -59.79
N GLY A 1239 -35.13 -28.20 -59.14
CA GLY A 1239 -35.79 -27.22 -58.30
C GLY A 1239 -36.66 -26.25 -59.13
N PRO A 1240 -37.54 -25.45 -58.49
CA PRO A 1240 -38.58 -24.65 -59.16
C PRO A 1240 -38.07 -23.65 -60.21
N GLU A 1241 -36.79 -23.29 -60.20
CA GLU A 1241 -36.18 -22.31 -61.09
C GLU A 1241 -35.60 -22.91 -62.39
N VAL A 1242 -35.57 -24.24 -62.56
CA VAL A 1242 -35.03 -24.91 -63.76
C VAL A 1242 -36.15 -25.46 -64.64
N ARG A 1243 -37.12 -24.61 -64.98
CA ARG A 1243 -38.07 -24.90 -66.06
C ARG A 1243 -37.48 -24.54 -67.44
N GLY A 1244 -36.50 -23.62 -67.50
CA GLY A 1244 -35.85 -23.18 -68.74
C GLY A 1244 -34.76 -24.11 -69.30
N ALA A 1245 -34.02 -24.87 -68.48
CA ALA A 1245 -33.00 -25.79 -69.00
C ALA A 1245 -33.59 -27.10 -69.57
N ARG A 1246 -34.82 -27.43 -69.19
CA ARG A 1246 -35.57 -28.56 -69.74
C ARG A 1246 -36.03 -28.29 -71.18
N GLU A 1247 -36.20 -27.01 -71.55
CA GLU A 1247 -36.43 -26.59 -72.94
C GLU A 1247 -35.12 -26.61 -73.75
N ALA A 1248 -33.99 -26.20 -73.16
CA ALA A 1248 -32.68 -26.25 -73.84
C ALA A 1248 -32.14 -27.67 -74.10
N LEU A 1249 -32.49 -28.68 -73.28
CA LEU A 1249 -32.12 -30.08 -73.51
C LEU A 1249 -33.16 -30.86 -74.33
N ALA A 1250 -34.40 -30.36 -74.45
CA ALA A 1250 -35.38 -30.92 -75.38
C ALA A 1250 -35.09 -30.51 -76.84
N ASP A 1251 -34.35 -29.41 -77.06
CA ASP A 1251 -33.95 -28.95 -78.40
C ASP A 1251 -32.63 -29.59 -78.91
N CYS A 1252 -31.98 -30.46 -78.14
CA CYS A 1252 -30.77 -31.20 -78.54
C CYS A 1252 -30.97 -32.73 -78.67
N VAL A 1253 -32.22 -33.22 -78.53
CA VAL A 1253 -32.66 -34.57 -78.93
C VAL A 1253 -33.59 -34.42 -80.11
#